data_AF-A0A6A4WFS1-F1
#
_entry.id   AF-A0A6A4WFS1-F1
#
_cell.length_a   1.000
_cell.length_b   1.000
_cell.length_c   1.000
_cell.angle_alpha   90.00
_cell.angle_beta   90.00
_cell.angle_gamma   90.00
#
_symmetry.space_group_name_H-M   'P 1'
#
loop_
_entity.id
_entity.type
_entity.pdbx_description
1 polymer ?
#
loop_
_entity_poly.entity_id
_entity_poly.type
_entity_poly.pdbx_seq_one_letter_code
_entity_poly.pdbx_strand_id
1 'polypeptide(L)'
;MRATEVLAVIVLCFFLSASSSTSSDEHDFLAITVATDETDGFKRYARSAKQYDIPVKVLGMGEEWRGGDVKRFAGGGHKINILKAELAKYKDDKNKIIMFTDAYDVVINAPASQIVAAFLALKARVVFSTEGFCWPDATLASEYPVPEKGKPYLNSGAFIGYAPELYEIVTHKAIEDGGDDQLYYTKIFLDKALRQKFNIKLDYTATIFQNLNGATADVELRFKGSEAYLQNTAYNTVPLVIHGNGVSKLVLNTLGSYLAGAYNPETGCVACWEDQIELGDKMDKYPSVFMAIFLEQATPFTEEFFTKILALHYPKDKLHLYIHNAVAYHAKEVAAFVEKHGPEYASVTVVSDEENLKEWHARNRGIEEFLKTKAEYYFTVDANAHLDNPYALKLLIEQNRDIVAPLLVRPYKAWSNFWGSLTSDGFYARSMDYMDIVEGRRAGIWNVPYISACYLIRRSVVADPKTRPNFISGLLDADMAFCENMRNVDKFMYVSNRANFGHLLSVDSFETSHLFNEMWQITENRWDWEQRYLHANYSQALDKDFQNEMPCPDVFWFPLVTPRFCQELIDTMEDFGEWSSGTNEDKRLDGGYENVPTRDIHMKQIGFEREWLLMLKDYVRPFQEKVYVGYFHNDSRLEGGYESVPTRDIHMKQIGFEQEWLLMLQDYVSPLQAKVFEGYESQPPRALMNFVVRYRPDEQPSLRPHHDSSTYTINVALNEPGKDYEGGGCRFLRYDCKVLQSRPGWMLMHPGRLTHFHEGLPTTKGTRYIMKSKTNRLIKYDPVPTDDIQVEQVGFYDQWMAFLYQYVTPLQQKVFEGHVREPPYAGANFVVRYRWDVQAALRPHCDSSTYTINIALNQPGKDYEGGGVHFTRYKCSVTDSRLGWVLMHPGRLTHQHQGLPTTNGTRYIMVSFVDPDV
;
A
#
# COMPACT_ATOMS: atom_id res chain seq x y z
N MET A 1 -55.48 19.26 38.35
CA MET A 1 -55.70 17.82 38.08
C MET A 1 -55.11 17.53 36.71
N ARG A 2 -54.16 16.59 36.63
CA ARG A 2 -53.53 15.97 35.45
C ARG A 2 -52.19 16.54 34.94
N ALA A 3 -51.24 15.59 34.92
CA ALA A 3 -50.16 15.35 33.95
C ALA A 3 -48.71 15.77 34.28
N THR A 4 -48.44 16.71 35.18
CA THR A 4 -47.04 17.14 35.45
C THR A 4 -46.46 16.66 36.78
N GLU A 5 -47.29 16.28 37.75
CA GLU A 5 -46.81 15.82 39.07
C GLU A 5 -46.58 14.30 39.18
N VAL A 6 -47.07 13.52 38.21
CA VAL A 6 -46.88 12.06 38.18
C VAL A 6 -45.53 11.66 37.54
N LEU A 7 -44.95 12.51 36.70
CA LEU A 7 -43.63 12.24 36.10
C LEU A 7 -42.46 12.51 37.07
N ALA A 8 -42.61 13.46 37.99
CA ALA A 8 -41.56 13.80 38.96
C ALA A 8 -41.36 12.71 40.02
N VAL A 9 -42.43 11.98 40.40
CA VAL A 9 -42.35 10.89 41.38
C VAL A 9 -41.83 9.59 40.76
N ILE A 10 -42.05 9.35 39.46
CA ILE A 10 -41.52 8.16 38.77
C ILE A 10 -40.03 8.32 38.43
N VAL A 11 -39.56 9.56 38.16
CA VAL A 11 -38.13 9.81 37.94
C VAL A 11 -37.35 9.83 39.26
N LEU A 12 -37.94 10.26 40.39
CA LEU A 12 -37.28 10.15 41.69
C LEU A 12 -37.25 8.72 42.27
N CYS A 13 -38.21 7.86 41.90
CA CYS A 13 -38.18 6.44 42.29
C CYS A 13 -37.25 5.58 41.43
N PHE A 14 -36.89 6.00 40.21
CA PHE A 14 -35.87 5.30 39.39
C PHE A 14 -34.42 5.71 39.74
N PHE A 15 -34.22 6.85 40.41
CA PHE A 15 -32.90 7.27 40.93
C PHE A 15 -32.63 6.87 42.40
N LEU A 16 -33.60 6.24 43.08
CA LEU A 16 -33.46 5.76 44.47
C LEU A 16 -33.61 4.24 44.62
N SER A 17 -33.64 3.50 43.52
CA SER A 17 -33.64 2.03 43.51
C SER A 17 -32.55 1.45 42.61
N ALA A 18 -31.31 1.91 42.82
CA ALA A 18 -30.10 1.18 42.44
C ALA A 18 -28.93 1.55 43.39
N SER A 19 -29.25 1.75 44.67
CA SER A 19 -28.31 1.53 45.76
C SER A 19 -28.83 0.36 46.59
N SER A 20 -29.13 -0.76 45.92
CA SER A 20 -28.94 -2.04 46.58
C SER A 20 -27.44 -2.19 46.70
N SER A 21 -26.90 -1.88 47.88
CA SER A 21 -25.67 -2.48 48.36
C SER A 21 -25.87 -4.00 48.32
N THR A 22 -25.69 -4.60 47.15
CA THR A 22 -25.54 -6.04 47.00
C THR A 22 -24.28 -6.38 47.76
N SER A 23 -24.45 -7.15 48.83
CA SER A 23 -23.47 -7.57 49.80
C SER A 23 -22.24 -8.26 49.17
N SER A 24 -21.31 -7.50 48.61
CA SER A 24 -20.00 -8.01 48.18
C SER A 24 -18.95 -8.00 49.30
N ASP A 25 -19.30 -7.54 50.50
CA ASP A 25 -18.42 -7.38 51.66
C ASP A 25 -18.15 -8.69 52.45
N GLU A 26 -18.24 -9.88 51.85
CA GLU A 26 -17.94 -11.12 52.59
C GLU A 26 -16.47 -11.56 52.52
N HIS A 27 -15.70 -11.14 51.51
CA HIS A 27 -14.31 -11.56 51.34
C HIS A 27 -13.38 -10.40 50.97
N ASP A 28 -12.33 -10.21 51.78
CA ASP A 28 -11.28 -9.22 51.58
C ASP A 28 -10.23 -9.76 50.59
N PHE A 29 -10.10 -9.12 49.43
CA PHE A 29 -9.25 -9.57 48.32
C PHE A 29 -7.95 -8.76 48.23
N LEU A 30 -6.83 -9.42 47.98
CA LEU A 30 -5.53 -8.79 47.73
C LEU A 30 -4.76 -9.54 46.64
N ALA A 31 -4.35 -8.84 45.59
CA ALA A 31 -3.37 -9.35 44.64
C ALA A 31 -1.95 -9.08 45.16
N ILE A 32 -1.06 -10.06 45.10
CA ILE A 32 0.35 -9.95 45.44
C ILE A 32 1.18 -10.32 44.23
N THR A 33 2.21 -9.53 43.94
CA THR A 33 3.17 -9.81 42.88
C THR A 33 4.59 -9.51 43.35
N VAL A 34 5.57 -10.10 42.67
CA VAL A 34 7.00 -9.78 42.87
C VAL A 34 7.52 -9.04 41.64
N ALA A 35 8.15 -7.89 41.87
CA ALA A 35 8.83 -7.11 40.83
C ALA A 35 10.02 -6.40 41.49
N THR A 36 11.21 -6.57 40.94
CA THR A 36 12.44 -5.93 41.42
C THR A 36 12.67 -4.57 40.78
N ASP A 37 12.16 -4.37 39.56
CA ASP A 37 12.38 -3.17 38.76
C ASP A 37 11.06 -2.73 38.09
N GLU A 38 10.95 -1.43 37.79
CA GLU A 38 9.81 -0.85 37.10
C GLU A 38 9.92 -1.02 35.56
N THR A 39 9.90 -2.29 35.12
CA THR A 39 10.00 -2.66 33.70
C THR A 39 8.74 -2.28 32.91
N ASP A 40 8.82 -2.28 31.57
CA ASP A 40 7.65 -2.00 30.73
C ASP A 40 6.56 -3.07 30.89
N GLY A 41 6.95 -4.32 31.12
CA GLY A 41 6.05 -5.40 31.49
C GLY A 41 5.31 -5.15 32.81
N PHE A 42 6.03 -4.69 33.84
CA PHE A 42 5.42 -4.29 35.11
C PHE A 42 4.46 -3.10 34.95
N LYS A 43 4.83 -2.08 34.17
CA LYS A 43 3.95 -0.93 33.89
C LYS A 43 2.64 -1.37 33.22
N ARG A 44 2.71 -2.31 32.26
CA ARG A 44 1.51 -2.92 31.66
C ARG A 44 0.66 -3.66 32.71
N TYR A 45 1.29 -4.45 33.57
CA TYR A 45 0.60 -5.14 34.66
C TYR A 45 -0.10 -4.15 35.60
N ALA A 46 0.62 -3.13 36.09
CA ALA A 46 0.10 -2.11 36.98
C ALA A 46 -1.07 -1.32 36.36
N ARG A 47 -0.96 -0.99 35.07
CA ARG A 47 -2.06 -0.35 34.31
C ARG A 47 -3.28 -1.25 34.21
N SER A 48 -3.10 -2.54 33.93
CA SER A 48 -4.21 -3.51 33.89
C SER A 48 -4.89 -3.69 35.24
N ALA A 49 -4.12 -3.71 36.33
CA ALA A 49 -4.65 -3.77 37.69
C ALA A 49 -5.45 -2.50 38.05
N LYS A 50 -4.92 -1.32 37.69
CA LYS A 50 -5.56 -0.03 37.91
C LYS A 50 -6.88 0.10 37.14
N GLN A 51 -6.96 -0.41 35.91
CA GLN A 51 -8.19 -0.39 35.10
C GLN A 51 -9.37 -1.01 35.85
N TYR A 52 -9.12 -2.04 36.64
CA TYR A 52 -10.13 -2.85 37.32
C TYR A 52 -10.14 -2.66 38.84
N ASP A 53 -9.52 -1.57 39.33
CA ASP A 53 -9.41 -1.23 40.75
C ASP A 53 -8.91 -2.39 41.64
N ILE A 54 -7.95 -3.17 41.11
CA ILE A 54 -7.39 -4.30 41.83
C ILE A 54 -6.43 -3.81 42.92
N PRO A 55 -6.63 -4.19 44.20
CA PRO A 55 -5.66 -3.90 45.25
C PRO A 55 -4.42 -4.78 45.05
N VAL A 56 -3.30 -4.17 44.63
CA VAL A 56 -2.03 -4.88 44.38
C VAL A 56 -1.00 -4.50 45.45
N LYS A 57 -0.37 -5.52 46.04
CA LYS A 57 0.85 -5.39 46.84
C LYS A 57 2.05 -5.89 46.03
N VAL A 58 2.93 -4.97 45.67
CA VAL A 58 4.20 -5.27 44.98
C VAL A 58 5.28 -5.52 46.02
N LEU A 59 5.98 -6.65 45.90
CA LEU A 59 7.06 -7.06 46.79
C LEU A 59 8.41 -7.06 46.04
N GLY A 60 9.49 -6.72 46.75
CA GLY A 60 10.85 -6.77 46.22
C GLY A 60 11.27 -5.57 45.35
N MET A 61 10.45 -4.53 45.22
CA MET A 61 10.77 -3.37 44.37
C MET A 61 12.03 -2.65 44.86
N GLY A 62 13.03 -2.51 43.98
CA GLY A 62 14.35 -1.96 44.28
C GLY A 62 15.32 -2.94 44.96
N GLU A 63 14.90 -4.19 45.21
CA GLU A 63 15.79 -5.24 45.75
C GLU A 63 16.49 -6.02 44.62
N GLU A 64 17.68 -6.54 44.90
CA GLU A 64 18.42 -7.37 43.95
C GLU A 64 17.73 -8.73 43.76
N TRP A 65 17.54 -9.12 42.49
CA TRP A 65 16.99 -10.42 42.14
C TRP A 65 17.98 -11.56 42.41
N ARG A 66 17.67 -12.43 43.38
CA ARG A 66 18.47 -13.62 43.73
C ARG A 66 17.90 -14.95 43.20
N GLY A 67 16.88 -14.90 42.36
CA GLY A 67 16.16 -16.10 41.89
C GLY A 67 16.77 -16.84 40.70
N GLY A 68 17.97 -16.45 40.25
CA GLY A 68 18.62 -17.04 39.06
C GLY A 68 18.07 -16.53 37.72
N ASP A 69 18.60 -17.05 36.60
CA ASP A 69 18.16 -16.67 35.25
C ASP A 69 16.92 -17.47 34.83
N VAL A 70 15.75 -17.02 35.31
CA VAL A 70 14.43 -17.63 35.04
C VAL A 70 13.99 -17.52 33.57
N LYS A 71 14.70 -16.77 32.72
CA LYS A 71 14.43 -16.77 31.26
C LYS A 71 14.98 -18.02 30.59
N ARG A 72 16.05 -18.59 31.14
CA ARG A 72 16.80 -19.70 30.52
C ARG A 72 16.71 -21.01 31.29
N PHE A 73 16.60 -20.95 32.61
CA PHE A 73 16.70 -22.11 33.49
C PHE A 73 15.62 -22.12 34.58
N ALA A 74 15.54 -23.24 35.29
CA ALA A 74 14.75 -23.39 36.51
C ALA A 74 15.24 -22.43 37.61
N GLY A 75 14.32 -21.87 38.40
CA GLY A 75 14.64 -20.85 39.41
C GLY A 75 13.40 -20.16 39.99
N GLY A 76 13.58 -18.99 40.60
CA GLY A 76 12.47 -18.17 41.10
C GLY A 76 12.08 -18.42 42.56
N GLY A 77 12.78 -19.29 43.29
CA GLY A 77 12.54 -19.58 44.71
C GLY A 77 12.59 -18.36 45.62
N HIS A 78 13.35 -17.33 45.24
CA HIS A 78 13.36 -16.02 45.89
C HIS A 78 11.95 -15.41 45.99
N LYS A 79 11.07 -15.62 45.00
CA LYS A 79 9.65 -15.18 45.04
C LYS A 79 8.92 -15.80 46.23
N ILE A 80 9.14 -17.10 46.48
CA ILE A 80 8.52 -17.82 47.60
C ILE A 80 9.03 -17.26 48.93
N ASN A 81 10.33 -16.99 49.06
CA ASN A 81 10.91 -16.45 50.29
C ASN A 81 10.37 -15.04 50.61
N ILE A 82 10.23 -14.19 49.59
CA ILE A 82 9.62 -12.86 49.72
C ILE A 82 8.12 -12.98 50.07
N LEU A 83 7.38 -13.83 49.34
CA LEU A 83 5.95 -14.05 49.56
C LEU A 83 5.66 -14.60 50.96
N LYS A 84 6.49 -15.53 51.44
CA LYS A 84 6.41 -16.09 52.80
C LYS A 84 6.46 -15.02 53.88
N ALA A 85 7.34 -14.03 53.74
CA ALA A 85 7.46 -12.94 54.69
C ALA A 85 6.19 -12.06 54.72
N GLU A 86 5.56 -11.82 53.56
CA GLU A 86 4.32 -11.06 53.47
C GLU A 86 3.11 -11.84 53.97
N LEU A 87 2.96 -13.11 53.57
CA LEU A 87 1.83 -13.95 53.97
C LEU A 87 1.76 -14.21 55.48
N ALA A 88 2.88 -14.11 56.19
CA ALA A 88 2.91 -14.20 57.66
C ALA A 88 1.98 -13.19 58.36
N LYS A 89 1.71 -12.05 57.72
CA LYS A 89 0.82 -10.99 58.22
C LYS A 89 -0.66 -11.38 58.18
N TYR A 90 -1.03 -12.29 57.27
CA TYR A 90 -2.42 -12.67 56.98
C TYR A 90 -2.75 -14.10 57.40
N LYS A 91 -1.79 -14.83 58.01
CA LYS A 91 -1.91 -16.26 58.35
C LYS A 91 -3.14 -16.63 59.21
N ASP A 92 -3.66 -15.69 60.00
CA ASP A 92 -4.78 -15.90 60.93
C ASP A 92 -6.12 -15.39 60.35
N ASP A 93 -6.12 -14.75 59.18
CA ASP A 93 -7.31 -14.21 58.53
C ASP A 93 -7.95 -15.22 57.58
N LYS A 94 -9.03 -15.87 58.06
CA LYS A 94 -9.74 -16.93 57.32
C LYS A 94 -10.56 -16.43 56.13
N ASN A 95 -10.87 -15.13 56.08
CA ASN A 95 -11.71 -14.53 55.05
C ASN A 95 -10.89 -13.81 53.97
N LYS A 96 -9.60 -13.56 54.22
CA LYS A 96 -8.68 -12.96 53.25
C LYS A 96 -8.40 -13.93 52.10
N ILE A 97 -8.72 -13.50 50.89
CA ILE A 97 -8.38 -14.18 49.63
C ILE A 97 -7.20 -13.46 49.01
N ILE A 98 -6.15 -14.20 48.71
CA ILE A 98 -4.93 -13.69 48.09
C ILE A 98 -4.74 -14.36 46.74
N MET A 99 -4.53 -13.53 45.72
CA MET A 99 -4.10 -13.98 44.40
C MET A 99 -2.63 -13.60 44.22
N PHE A 100 -1.77 -14.59 44.01
CA PHE A 100 -0.41 -14.36 43.56
C PHE A 100 -0.36 -14.41 42.04
N THR A 101 0.37 -13.48 41.43
CA THR A 101 0.75 -13.54 40.02
C THR A 101 2.21 -13.14 39.85
N ASP A 102 2.83 -13.58 38.76
CA ASP A 102 3.99 -12.90 38.21
C ASP A 102 3.60 -11.48 37.74
N ALA A 103 4.61 -10.62 37.54
CA ALA A 103 4.40 -9.23 37.14
C ALA A 103 4.65 -8.99 35.65
N TYR A 104 5.86 -9.28 35.19
CA TYR A 104 6.38 -8.71 33.93
C TYR A 104 5.64 -9.20 32.67
N ASP A 105 5.05 -10.38 32.73
CA ASP A 105 4.33 -11.06 31.66
C ASP A 105 2.91 -11.45 32.07
N VAL A 106 2.24 -10.61 32.89
CA VAL A 106 0.83 -10.81 33.26
C VAL A 106 -0.02 -9.59 32.91
N VAL A 107 -1.26 -9.85 32.49
CA VAL A 107 -2.32 -8.85 32.30
C VAL A 107 -3.55 -9.30 33.08
N ILE A 108 -4.06 -8.43 33.97
CA ILE A 108 -5.34 -8.65 34.66
C ILE A 108 -6.46 -8.09 33.79
N ASN A 109 -7.45 -8.92 33.47
CA ASN A 109 -8.49 -8.62 32.50
C ASN A 109 -9.91 -8.62 33.08
N ALA A 110 -10.05 -8.51 34.41
CA ALA A 110 -11.35 -8.46 35.07
C ALA A 110 -11.29 -7.81 36.47
N PRO A 111 -12.42 -7.29 37.00
CA PRO A 111 -12.52 -6.79 38.36
C PRO A 111 -12.43 -7.90 39.42
N ALA A 112 -12.00 -7.51 40.63
CA ALA A 112 -11.82 -8.42 41.77
C ALA A 112 -13.07 -9.25 42.07
N SER A 113 -14.26 -8.67 41.93
CA SER A 113 -15.53 -9.36 42.16
C SER A 113 -15.73 -10.57 41.25
N GLN A 114 -15.34 -10.48 39.98
CA GLN A 114 -15.43 -11.61 39.04
C GLN A 114 -14.37 -12.68 39.32
N ILE A 115 -13.14 -12.26 39.66
CA ILE A 115 -12.05 -13.17 40.02
C ILE A 115 -12.41 -13.98 41.27
N VAL A 116 -12.89 -13.31 42.33
CA VAL A 116 -13.32 -13.95 43.57
C VAL A 116 -14.52 -14.87 43.32
N ALA A 117 -15.52 -14.45 42.54
CA ALA A 117 -16.67 -15.29 42.21
C ALA A 117 -16.25 -16.57 41.46
N ALA A 118 -15.34 -16.47 40.50
CA ALA A 118 -14.81 -17.62 39.77
C ALA A 118 -14.03 -18.57 40.68
N PHE A 119 -13.23 -18.05 41.62
CA PHE A 119 -12.53 -18.85 42.62
C PHE A 119 -13.50 -19.61 43.55
N LEU A 120 -14.52 -18.92 44.07
CA LEU A 120 -15.52 -19.53 44.96
C LEU A 120 -16.31 -20.64 44.24
N ALA A 121 -16.60 -20.47 42.95
CA ALA A 121 -17.31 -21.47 42.14
C ALA A 121 -16.54 -22.79 42.02
N LEU A 122 -15.21 -22.76 42.09
CA LEU A 122 -14.36 -23.96 42.04
C LEU A 122 -14.41 -24.78 43.34
N LYS A 123 -15.00 -24.26 44.43
CA LYS A 123 -15.10 -24.94 45.74
C LYS A 123 -13.75 -25.51 46.22
N ALA A 124 -12.69 -24.74 45.98
CA ALA A 124 -11.33 -25.05 46.40
C ALA A 124 -10.94 -24.17 47.60
N ARG A 125 -9.83 -24.49 48.26
CA ARG A 125 -9.18 -23.54 49.18
C ARG A 125 -7.96 -22.88 48.57
N VAL A 126 -7.31 -23.56 47.62
CA VAL A 126 -6.24 -23.01 46.77
C VAL A 126 -6.45 -23.51 45.35
N VAL A 127 -6.30 -22.63 44.37
CA VAL A 127 -6.37 -22.92 42.93
C VAL A 127 -5.09 -22.43 42.28
N PHE A 128 -4.37 -23.34 41.61
CA PHE A 128 -3.25 -22.98 40.75
C PHE A 128 -3.66 -22.91 39.29
N SER A 129 -2.99 -22.04 38.53
CA SER A 129 -3.10 -22.04 37.07
C SER A 129 -2.54 -23.34 36.46
N THR A 130 -2.92 -23.63 35.21
CA THR A 130 -2.47 -24.84 34.50
C THR A 130 -1.81 -24.55 33.17
N GLU A 131 -0.93 -25.44 32.73
CA GLU A 131 -0.26 -25.37 31.44
C GLU A 131 -0.15 -26.74 30.74
N GLY A 132 0.24 -26.71 29.46
CA GLY A 132 0.37 -27.91 28.63
C GLY A 132 1.64 -28.74 28.87
N PHE A 133 2.63 -28.20 29.59
CA PHE A 133 3.93 -28.83 29.80
C PHE A 133 4.16 -29.19 31.27
N CYS A 134 4.67 -30.39 31.54
CA CYS A 134 5.13 -30.76 32.87
C CYS A 134 6.57 -30.26 33.04
N TRP A 135 6.72 -29.09 33.66
CA TRP A 135 8.01 -28.41 33.83
C TRP A 135 8.26 -28.07 35.31
N PRO A 136 9.52 -28.11 35.80
CA PRO A 136 10.75 -28.44 35.07
C PRO A 136 11.02 -29.94 34.91
N ASP A 137 10.40 -30.79 35.73
CA ASP A 137 10.63 -32.23 35.72
C ASP A 137 9.49 -32.97 34.99
N ALA A 138 9.74 -33.33 33.73
CA ALA A 138 8.77 -34.03 32.89
C ALA A 138 8.46 -35.46 33.38
N THR A 139 9.31 -36.06 34.22
CA THR A 139 9.09 -37.42 34.73
C THR A 139 7.89 -37.51 35.69
N LEU A 140 7.54 -36.38 36.31
CA LEU A 140 6.41 -36.25 37.23
C LEU A 140 5.05 -36.25 36.53
N ALA A 141 5.00 -36.18 35.20
CA ALA A 141 3.75 -36.06 34.44
C ALA A 141 2.76 -37.20 34.73
N SER A 142 3.27 -38.41 34.97
CA SER A 142 2.43 -39.59 35.26
C SER A 142 1.81 -39.59 36.67
N GLU A 143 2.32 -38.75 37.57
CA GLU A 143 1.81 -38.62 38.94
C GLU A 143 0.63 -37.65 39.05
N TYR A 144 0.43 -36.80 38.03
CA TYR A 144 -0.69 -35.86 37.98
C TYR A 144 -2.04 -36.58 37.83
N PRO A 145 -3.10 -36.11 38.51
CA PRO A 145 -4.45 -36.55 38.21
C PRO A 145 -4.82 -36.19 36.77
N VAL A 146 -5.41 -37.14 36.03
CA VAL A 146 -5.90 -36.90 34.67
C VAL A 146 -7.21 -36.11 34.73
N PRO A 147 -7.28 -34.88 34.19
CA PRO A 147 -8.53 -34.13 34.15
C PRO A 147 -9.48 -34.68 33.08
N GLU A 148 -10.78 -34.53 33.29
CA GLU A 148 -11.79 -34.86 32.24
C GLU A 148 -11.65 -33.96 31.02
N LYS A 149 -11.30 -32.68 31.25
CA LYS A 149 -11.08 -31.66 30.23
C LYS A 149 -10.06 -30.66 30.75
N GLY A 150 -9.16 -30.21 29.89
CA GLY A 150 -8.22 -29.12 30.21
C GLY A 150 -6.76 -29.53 30.25
N LYS A 151 -5.90 -28.58 30.63
CA LYS A 151 -4.44 -28.78 30.70
C LYS A 151 -4.05 -29.33 32.08
N PRO A 152 -3.27 -30.42 32.19
CA PRO A 152 -3.17 -31.19 33.44
C PRO A 152 -2.12 -30.68 34.44
N TYR A 153 -1.14 -29.89 34.00
CA TYR A 153 0.06 -29.60 34.81
C TYR A 153 -0.03 -28.24 35.48
N LEU A 154 0.51 -28.13 36.70
CA LEU A 154 0.52 -26.91 37.51
C LEU A 154 1.50 -25.87 36.93
N ASN A 155 1.10 -24.60 36.92
CA ASN A 155 2.01 -23.47 36.70
C ASN A 155 2.00 -22.52 37.92
N SER A 156 3.18 -22.12 38.40
CA SER A 156 3.33 -21.30 39.62
C SER A 156 3.21 -19.80 39.39
N GLY A 157 3.19 -19.34 38.13
CA GLY A 157 3.14 -17.92 37.80
C GLY A 157 1.79 -17.27 38.12
N ALA A 158 0.75 -18.05 38.41
CA ALA A 158 -0.47 -17.52 39.01
C ALA A 158 -1.22 -18.56 39.85
N PHE A 159 -1.70 -18.13 41.02
CA PHE A 159 -2.57 -18.93 41.89
C PHE A 159 -3.40 -18.03 42.82
N ILE A 160 -4.52 -18.55 43.30
CA ILE A 160 -5.43 -17.85 44.23
C ILE A 160 -5.86 -18.79 45.35
N GLY A 161 -5.94 -18.27 46.57
CA GLY A 161 -6.35 -19.07 47.71
C GLY A 161 -6.60 -18.22 48.95
N TYR A 162 -7.05 -18.87 50.00
CA TYR A 162 -7.19 -18.23 51.30
C TYR A 162 -5.83 -18.07 51.98
N ALA A 163 -5.64 -16.95 52.67
CA ALA A 163 -4.35 -16.58 53.26
C ALA A 163 -3.74 -17.65 54.22
N PRO A 164 -4.50 -18.34 55.10
CA PRO A 164 -3.94 -19.34 56.00
C PRO A 164 -3.37 -20.54 55.24
N GLU A 165 -4.11 -21.06 54.25
CA GLU A 165 -3.65 -22.19 53.43
C GLU A 165 -2.44 -21.82 52.58
N LEU A 166 -2.41 -20.62 51.98
CA LEU A 166 -1.26 -20.15 51.22
C LEU A 166 -0.02 -20.02 52.11
N TYR A 167 -0.17 -19.48 53.33
CA TYR A 167 0.93 -19.38 54.28
C TYR A 167 1.48 -20.76 54.69
N GLU A 168 0.60 -21.74 54.97
CA GLU A 168 1.04 -23.11 55.27
C GLU A 168 1.76 -23.77 54.08
N ILE A 169 1.32 -23.52 52.85
CA ILE A 169 1.98 -24.05 51.64
C ILE A 169 3.39 -23.46 51.47
N VAL A 170 3.55 -22.13 51.54
CA VAL A 170 4.88 -21.49 51.35
C VAL A 170 5.83 -21.72 52.53
N THR A 171 5.33 -22.22 53.66
CA THR A 171 6.14 -22.58 54.84
C THR A 171 6.38 -24.07 54.99
N HIS A 172 5.77 -24.91 54.15
CA HIS A 172 5.85 -26.37 54.24
C HIS A 172 7.30 -26.90 54.19
N LYS A 173 8.14 -26.34 53.31
CA LYS A 173 9.56 -26.68 53.21
C LYS A 173 10.40 -25.44 52.93
N ALA A 174 11.62 -25.40 53.42
CA ALA A 174 12.56 -24.33 53.05
C ALA A 174 12.98 -24.48 51.58
N ILE A 175 13.16 -23.36 50.89
CA ILE A 175 13.65 -23.28 49.52
C ILE A 175 14.79 -22.25 49.46
N GLU A 176 15.85 -22.57 48.72
CA GLU A 176 16.92 -21.62 48.42
C GLU A 176 16.43 -20.59 47.40
N ASP A 177 17.01 -19.39 47.40
CA ASP A 177 16.58 -18.33 46.47
C ASP A 177 16.67 -18.76 45.00
N GLY A 178 17.70 -19.51 44.62
CA GLY A 178 17.86 -20.09 43.27
C GLY A 178 17.11 -21.40 43.02
N GLY A 179 16.37 -21.92 44.00
CA GLY A 179 15.51 -23.10 43.81
C GLY A 179 14.36 -22.81 42.86
N ASP A 180 13.75 -23.85 42.28
CA ASP A 180 12.64 -23.69 41.34
C ASP A 180 11.29 -23.55 42.07
N ASP A 181 10.60 -22.44 41.85
CA ASP A 181 9.31 -22.17 42.48
C ASP A 181 8.21 -23.11 41.97
N GLN A 182 8.19 -23.41 40.67
CA GLN A 182 7.20 -24.30 40.07
C GLN A 182 7.33 -25.75 40.58
N LEU A 183 8.56 -26.26 40.69
CA LEU A 183 8.84 -27.59 41.23
C LEU A 183 8.47 -27.69 42.71
N TYR A 184 8.64 -26.61 43.48
CA TYR A 184 8.22 -26.53 44.88
C TYR A 184 6.71 -26.77 45.01
N TYR A 185 5.89 -26.01 44.28
CA TYR A 185 4.44 -26.16 44.31
C TYR A 185 3.97 -27.50 43.69
N THR A 186 4.63 -27.95 42.63
CA THR A 186 4.36 -29.25 41.99
C THR A 186 4.48 -30.40 42.98
N LYS A 187 5.58 -30.46 43.75
CA LYS A 187 5.80 -31.52 44.74
C LYS A 187 4.73 -31.53 45.83
N ILE A 188 4.27 -30.36 46.26
CA ILE A 188 3.18 -30.23 47.25
C ILE A 188 1.84 -30.71 46.66
N PHE A 189 1.55 -30.39 45.40
CA PHE A 189 0.33 -30.82 44.73
C PHE A 189 0.28 -32.33 44.44
N LEU A 190 1.43 -32.93 44.13
CA LEU A 190 1.54 -34.37 43.87
C LEU A 190 1.44 -35.21 45.14
N ASP A 191 1.83 -34.67 46.30
CA ASP A 191 1.55 -35.29 47.59
C ASP A 191 0.03 -35.32 47.85
N LYS A 192 -0.55 -36.52 47.78
CA LYS A 192 -1.99 -36.74 47.94
C LYS A 192 -2.50 -36.25 49.31
N ALA A 193 -1.73 -36.41 50.38
CA ALA A 193 -2.13 -36.00 51.72
C ALA A 193 -2.16 -34.47 51.83
N LEU A 194 -1.14 -33.79 51.29
CA LEU A 194 -1.09 -32.32 51.28
C LEU A 194 -2.15 -31.72 50.35
N ARG A 195 -2.34 -32.28 49.15
CA ARG A 195 -3.39 -31.86 48.21
C ARG A 195 -4.79 -31.95 48.83
N GLN A 196 -5.06 -33.01 49.58
CA GLN A 196 -6.34 -33.17 50.30
C GLN A 196 -6.44 -32.23 51.50
N LYS A 197 -5.37 -32.09 52.30
CA LYS A 197 -5.31 -31.19 53.45
C LYS A 197 -5.65 -29.75 53.07
N PHE A 198 -5.02 -29.25 52.01
CA PHE A 198 -5.20 -27.86 51.56
C PHE A 198 -6.30 -27.68 50.51
N ASN A 199 -7.02 -28.76 50.15
CA ASN A 199 -8.03 -28.77 49.08
C ASN A 199 -7.55 -28.01 47.83
N ILE A 200 -6.37 -28.40 47.35
CA ILE A 200 -5.74 -27.78 46.18
C ILE A 200 -6.41 -28.28 44.92
N LYS A 201 -6.84 -27.36 44.06
CA LYS A 201 -7.35 -27.65 42.70
C LYS A 201 -6.50 -26.93 41.65
N LEU A 202 -6.64 -27.39 40.42
CA LEU A 202 -6.03 -26.78 39.25
C LEU A 202 -7.13 -26.19 38.35
N ASP A 203 -6.89 -25.03 37.76
CA ASP A 203 -7.81 -24.37 36.82
C ASP A 203 -7.70 -24.97 35.41
N TYR A 204 -8.05 -26.25 35.28
CA TYR A 204 -7.83 -27.06 34.07
C TYR A 204 -8.33 -26.41 32.76
N THR A 205 -9.44 -25.67 32.82
CA THR A 205 -10.13 -25.09 31.64
C THR A 205 -9.88 -23.59 31.47
N ALA A 206 -8.87 -23.03 32.15
CA ALA A 206 -8.54 -21.60 32.08
C ALA A 206 -9.75 -20.68 32.36
N THR A 207 -10.46 -20.96 33.45
CA THR A 207 -11.63 -20.18 33.88
C THR A 207 -11.21 -18.85 34.50
N ILE A 208 -10.11 -18.88 35.24
CA ILE A 208 -9.48 -17.71 35.88
C ILE A 208 -8.18 -17.39 35.16
N PHE A 209 -7.29 -18.37 34.98
CA PHE A 209 -5.92 -18.16 34.52
C PHE A 209 -5.67 -18.76 33.13
N GLN A 210 -5.21 -17.95 32.19
CA GLN A 210 -4.75 -18.38 30.88
C GLN A 210 -3.23 -18.25 30.77
N ASN A 211 -2.54 -19.39 30.85
CA ASN A 211 -1.14 -19.48 30.45
C ASN A 211 -1.08 -19.61 28.91
N LEU A 212 -0.27 -18.80 28.24
CA LEU A 212 -0.22 -18.75 26.78
C LEU A 212 0.77 -19.77 26.18
N ASN A 213 1.79 -20.20 26.91
CA ASN A 213 2.76 -21.16 26.39
C ASN A 213 2.08 -22.50 26.04
N GLY A 214 2.18 -22.92 24.78
CA GLY A 214 1.49 -24.12 24.27
C GLY A 214 -0.04 -24.01 24.16
N ALA A 215 -0.60 -22.81 24.29
CA ALA A 215 -2.04 -22.54 24.21
C ALA A 215 -2.38 -21.27 23.39
N THR A 216 -1.43 -20.72 22.64
CA THR A 216 -1.67 -19.55 21.77
C THR A 216 -2.71 -19.82 20.68
N ALA A 217 -2.79 -21.05 20.18
CA ALA A 217 -3.82 -21.48 19.23
C ALA A 217 -5.20 -21.71 19.87
N ASP A 218 -5.25 -21.83 21.21
CA ASP A 218 -6.51 -22.05 21.95
C ASP A 218 -7.24 -20.73 22.22
N VAL A 219 -6.63 -19.57 21.93
CA VAL A 219 -7.16 -18.25 22.29
C VAL A 219 -7.44 -17.36 21.07
N GLU A 220 -8.50 -16.57 21.16
CA GLU A 220 -8.90 -15.62 20.13
C GLU A 220 -9.27 -14.29 20.78
N LEU A 221 -8.73 -13.19 20.26
CA LEU A 221 -9.16 -11.84 20.63
C LEU A 221 -10.53 -11.57 20.02
N ARG A 222 -11.52 -11.24 20.86
CA ARG A 222 -12.88 -10.94 20.44
C ARG A 222 -13.36 -9.62 21.04
N PHE A 223 -14.42 -9.10 20.44
CA PHE A 223 -15.01 -7.82 20.81
C PHE A 223 -16.49 -8.01 21.12
N LYS A 224 -16.96 -7.43 22.23
CA LYS A 224 -18.37 -7.42 22.59
C LYS A 224 -18.76 -6.02 23.06
N GLY A 225 -19.57 -5.34 22.25
CA GLY A 225 -19.83 -3.91 22.45
C GLY A 225 -18.52 -3.13 22.44
N SER A 226 -18.28 -2.36 23.49
CA SER A 226 -17.09 -1.52 23.69
C SER A 226 -15.88 -2.24 24.29
N GLU A 227 -15.97 -3.56 24.58
CA GLU A 227 -14.93 -4.29 25.31
C GLU A 227 -14.20 -5.30 24.42
N ALA A 228 -12.87 -5.27 24.48
CA ALA A 228 -11.99 -6.30 23.94
C ALA A 228 -11.70 -7.36 25.02
N TYR A 229 -11.94 -8.63 24.70
CA TYR A 229 -11.71 -9.74 25.63
C TYR A 229 -11.04 -10.92 24.92
N LEU A 230 -10.36 -11.75 25.71
CA LEU A 230 -9.74 -12.98 25.21
C LEU A 230 -10.68 -14.16 25.44
N GLN A 231 -11.03 -14.89 24.39
CA GLN A 231 -11.80 -16.13 24.50
C GLN A 231 -10.87 -17.32 24.34
N ASN A 232 -10.88 -18.25 25.29
CA ASN A 232 -10.34 -19.58 25.08
C ASN A 232 -11.39 -20.41 24.32
N THR A 233 -11.13 -20.70 23.06
CA THR A 233 -12.06 -21.37 22.14
C THR A 233 -12.10 -22.88 22.37
N ALA A 234 -11.01 -23.48 22.86
CA ALA A 234 -10.94 -24.91 23.19
C ALA A 234 -11.88 -25.28 24.35
N TYR A 235 -12.01 -24.40 25.34
CA TYR A 235 -12.81 -24.63 26.54
C TYR A 235 -14.09 -23.81 26.61
N ASN A 236 -14.24 -22.84 25.70
CA ASN A 236 -15.32 -21.85 25.69
C ASN A 236 -15.40 -21.05 26.99
N THR A 237 -14.24 -20.61 27.48
CA THR A 237 -14.07 -19.78 28.68
C THR A 237 -13.55 -18.39 28.31
N VAL A 238 -13.74 -17.41 29.21
CA VAL A 238 -13.19 -16.06 29.12
C VAL A 238 -12.26 -15.87 30.31
N PRO A 239 -10.95 -16.10 30.14
CA PRO A 239 -10.00 -16.02 31.24
C PRO A 239 -9.88 -14.60 31.79
N LEU A 240 -9.66 -14.50 33.11
CA LEU A 240 -9.65 -13.24 33.87
C LEU A 240 -8.23 -12.71 34.10
N VAL A 241 -7.23 -13.58 34.07
CA VAL A 241 -5.81 -13.26 34.22
C VAL A 241 -5.04 -14.00 33.14
N ILE A 242 -4.20 -13.28 32.41
CA ILE A 242 -3.50 -13.81 31.23
C ILE A 242 -2.01 -13.73 31.49
N HIS A 243 -1.33 -14.85 31.31
CA HIS A 243 0.08 -15.02 31.63
C HIS A 243 0.85 -15.47 30.37
N GLY A 244 1.75 -14.61 29.91
CA GLY A 244 2.62 -14.80 28.75
C GLY A 244 3.86 -15.61 29.07
N ASN A 245 3.70 -16.73 29.75
CA ASN A 245 4.80 -17.55 30.27
C ASN A 245 5.72 -18.09 29.16
N GLY A 246 6.97 -18.36 29.53
CA GLY A 246 7.97 -18.93 28.62
C GLY A 246 8.19 -18.06 27.37
N VAL A 247 8.04 -18.65 26.18
CA VAL A 247 8.30 -17.99 24.88
C VAL A 247 7.13 -17.15 24.38
N SER A 248 6.02 -17.07 25.13
CA SER A 248 4.77 -16.44 24.67
C SER A 248 4.64 -14.94 24.97
N LYS A 249 5.71 -14.30 25.49
CA LYS A 249 5.74 -12.88 25.83
C LYS A 249 5.37 -11.95 24.67
N LEU A 250 5.81 -12.27 23.44
CA LEU A 250 5.48 -11.47 22.26
C LEU A 250 3.99 -11.51 21.94
N VAL A 251 3.35 -12.66 22.10
CA VAL A 251 1.90 -12.79 21.91
C VAL A 251 1.16 -11.97 22.96
N LEU A 252 1.63 -11.99 24.22
CA LEU A 252 1.07 -11.14 25.27
C LEU A 252 1.27 -9.64 24.97
N ASN A 253 2.40 -9.24 24.36
CA ASN A 253 2.62 -7.85 23.95
C ASN A 253 1.56 -7.38 22.94
N THR A 254 1.26 -8.21 21.93
CA THR A 254 0.18 -7.94 20.97
C THR A 254 -1.17 -7.86 21.67
N LEU A 255 -1.53 -8.87 22.46
CA LEU A 255 -2.82 -8.91 23.18
C LEU A 255 -2.97 -7.73 24.16
N GLY A 256 -1.90 -7.35 24.83
CA GLY A 256 -1.86 -6.22 25.77
C GLY A 256 -2.14 -4.86 25.12
N SER A 257 -2.06 -4.77 23.79
CA SER A 257 -2.48 -3.56 23.05
C SER A 257 -4.00 -3.42 22.96
N TYR A 258 -4.75 -4.48 23.29
CA TYR A 258 -6.22 -4.51 23.23
C TYR A 258 -6.87 -4.69 24.59
N LEU A 259 -6.34 -5.63 25.37
CA LEU A 259 -6.96 -6.11 26.60
C LEU A 259 -6.86 -5.11 27.75
N ALA A 260 -7.59 -5.41 28.82
CA ALA A 260 -7.75 -4.53 29.98
C ALA A 260 -8.23 -3.12 29.59
N GLY A 261 -9.06 -2.98 28.57
CA GLY A 261 -9.54 -1.66 28.12
C GLY A 261 -8.45 -0.79 27.49
N ALA A 262 -7.38 -1.36 26.93
CA ALA A 262 -6.38 -0.61 26.17
C ALA A 262 -6.93 -0.14 24.81
N TYR A 263 -7.82 -0.93 24.21
CA TYR A 263 -8.48 -0.61 22.95
C TYR A 263 -9.99 -0.82 23.06
N ASN A 264 -10.76 0.12 22.52
CA ASN A 264 -12.21 0.07 22.43
C ASN A 264 -12.61 0.09 20.94
N PRO A 265 -13.41 -0.86 20.44
CA PRO A 265 -13.86 -0.88 19.04
C PRO A 265 -14.61 0.37 18.58
N GLU A 266 -15.32 1.04 19.49
CA GLU A 266 -16.14 2.21 19.19
C GLU A 266 -15.34 3.52 19.27
N THR A 267 -14.44 3.65 20.25
CA THR A 267 -13.68 4.89 20.50
C THR A 267 -12.20 4.81 20.11
N GLY A 268 -11.73 3.65 19.64
CA GLY A 268 -10.34 3.40 19.27
C GLY A 268 -9.41 3.15 20.47
N CYS A 269 -8.14 3.48 20.29
CA CYS A 269 -7.09 3.28 21.29
C CYS A 269 -7.27 4.21 22.51
N VAL A 270 -7.61 3.63 23.66
CA VAL A 270 -7.75 4.34 24.95
C VAL A 270 -6.37 4.57 25.58
N ALA A 271 -5.53 3.53 25.58
CA ALA A 271 -4.16 3.58 26.13
C ALA A 271 -3.25 4.61 25.44
N CYS A 272 -3.63 5.09 24.26
CA CYS A 272 -2.90 6.11 23.52
C CYS A 272 -2.90 7.47 24.21
N TRP A 273 -3.92 7.75 25.00
CA TRP A 273 -4.09 9.02 25.73
C TRP A 273 -3.54 8.95 27.15
N GLU A 274 -3.17 7.75 27.62
CA GLU A 274 -2.57 7.54 28.92
C GLU A 274 -1.12 8.03 28.93
N ASP A 275 -0.80 8.84 29.94
CA ASP A 275 0.51 9.44 30.19
C ASP A 275 1.08 10.25 29.02
N GLN A 276 0.21 10.73 28.13
CA GLN A 276 0.59 11.62 27.02
C GLN A 276 1.09 12.95 27.60
N ILE A 277 2.17 13.48 27.04
CA ILE A 277 2.64 14.84 27.35
C ILE A 277 2.15 15.80 26.26
N GLU A 278 1.91 17.06 26.61
CA GLU A 278 1.49 18.09 25.67
C GLU A 278 2.63 19.09 25.45
N LEU A 279 3.13 19.18 24.23
CA LEU A 279 4.05 20.22 23.81
C LEU A 279 3.21 21.41 23.33
N GLY A 280 2.92 22.34 24.24
CA GLY A 280 2.14 23.55 23.93
C GLY A 280 2.80 24.45 22.87
N ASP A 281 2.16 25.56 22.50
CA ASP A 281 2.61 26.37 21.35
C ASP A 281 3.98 27.06 21.52
N LYS A 282 4.51 27.09 22.76
CA LYS A 282 5.79 27.71 23.10
C LYS A 282 6.96 26.78 22.76
N MET A 283 7.41 26.86 21.52
CA MET A 283 8.47 26.02 20.97
C MET A 283 9.83 26.17 21.69
N ASP A 284 10.09 27.29 22.38
CA ASP A 284 11.30 27.50 23.19
C ASP A 284 11.46 26.46 24.32
N LYS A 285 10.34 25.90 24.78
CA LYS A 285 10.27 24.87 25.82
C LYS A 285 10.39 23.45 25.30
N TYR A 286 10.49 23.25 23.98
CA TYR A 286 10.61 21.92 23.42
C TYR A 286 11.94 21.27 23.87
N PRO A 287 11.94 19.94 24.09
CA PRO A 287 13.14 19.21 24.47
C PRO A 287 14.16 19.25 23.33
N SER A 288 15.45 19.15 23.65
CA SER A 288 16.47 18.98 22.60
C SER A 288 16.46 17.56 22.06
N VAL A 289 16.64 17.42 20.75
CA VAL A 289 16.60 16.13 20.04
C VAL A 289 17.88 15.98 19.24
N PHE A 290 18.43 14.77 19.24
CA PHE A 290 19.54 14.38 18.39
C PHE A 290 19.01 13.55 17.24
N MET A 291 18.97 14.14 16.05
CA MET A 291 18.48 13.52 14.83
C MET A 291 19.65 12.85 14.09
N ALA A 292 19.61 11.54 14.04
CA ALA A 292 20.58 10.70 13.35
C ALA A 292 20.00 10.24 12.01
N ILE A 293 20.55 10.78 10.92
CA ILE A 293 20.17 10.52 9.53
C ILE A 293 21.14 9.51 8.93
N PHE A 294 20.62 8.46 8.30
CA PHE A 294 21.41 7.37 7.72
C PHE A 294 21.10 7.21 6.22
N LEU A 295 22.12 7.40 5.38
CA LEU A 295 22.09 7.14 3.94
C LEU A 295 23.00 5.94 3.64
N GLU A 296 22.48 4.73 3.88
CA GLU A 296 23.27 3.49 3.82
C GLU A 296 23.35 2.87 2.42
N GLN A 297 22.43 3.25 1.53
CA GLN A 297 22.40 2.82 0.14
C GLN A 297 21.83 3.90 -0.78
N ALA A 298 22.08 3.77 -2.08
CA ALA A 298 21.55 4.69 -3.07
C ALA A 298 20.02 4.73 -2.93
N THR A 299 19.48 5.94 -2.76
CA THR A 299 18.09 6.18 -2.41
C THR A 299 17.56 7.26 -3.36
N PRO A 300 16.43 7.03 -4.06
CA PRO A 300 15.87 8.05 -4.94
C PRO A 300 15.22 9.17 -4.12
N PHE A 301 15.02 10.34 -4.74
CA PHE A 301 14.23 11.43 -4.13
C PHE A 301 14.82 11.98 -2.81
N THR A 302 16.15 11.93 -2.66
CA THR A 302 16.85 12.48 -1.49
C THR A 302 16.62 13.99 -1.33
N GLU A 303 16.34 14.71 -2.43
CA GLU A 303 16.05 16.15 -2.42
C GLU A 303 14.75 16.42 -1.63
N GLU A 304 13.72 15.62 -1.88
CA GLU A 304 12.45 15.66 -1.17
C GLU A 304 12.61 15.19 0.27
N PHE A 305 13.45 14.18 0.53
CA PHE A 305 13.79 13.76 1.88
C PHE A 305 14.32 14.93 2.71
N PHE A 306 15.38 15.62 2.25
CA PHE A 306 15.95 16.75 2.96
C PHE A 306 14.98 17.94 3.05
N THR A 307 14.17 18.17 2.01
CA THR A 307 13.11 19.18 2.04
C THR A 307 12.10 18.90 3.16
N LYS A 308 11.70 17.64 3.35
CA LYS A 308 10.80 17.23 4.43
C LYS A 308 11.44 17.34 5.81
N ILE A 309 12.73 17.00 5.94
CA ILE A 309 13.50 17.24 7.18
C ILE A 309 13.51 18.72 7.56
N LEU A 310 13.69 19.62 6.58
CA LEU A 310 13.64 21.07 6.82
C LEU A 310 12.24 21.58 7.18
N ALA A 311 11.21 20.92 6.66
CA ALA A 311 9.81 21.27 6.89
C ALA A 311 9.26 20.76 8.23
N LEU A 312 10.01 19.92 8.97
CA LEU A 312 9.61 19.51 10.31
C LEU A 312 9.36 20.72 11.20
N HIS A 313 8.18 20.79 11.79
CA HIS A 313 7.72 21.86 12.65
C HIS A 313 8.33 21.71 14.05
N TYR A 314 9.65 21.93 14.13
CA TYR A 314 10.47 21.82 15.33
C TYR A 314 11.60 22.87 15.29
N PRO A 315 12.00 23.48 16.42
CA PRO A 315 13.08 24.47 16.41
C PRO A 315 14.41 23.84 16.00
N LYS A 316 15.02 24.32 14.92
CA LYS A 316 16.30 23.79 14.42
C LYS A 316 17.43 23.97 15.44
N ASP A 317 17.41 25.04 16.23
CA ASP A 317 18.35 25.30 17.34
C ASP A 317 18.19 24.33 18.53
N LYS A 318 17.16 23.47 18.52
CA LYS A 318 16.97 22.35 19.46
C LYS A 318 17.33 21.00 18.86
N LEU A 319 17.72 20.96 17.59
CA LEU A 319 18.07 19.75 16.86
C LEU A 319 19.59 19.65 16.68
N HIS A 320 20.19 18.59 17.18
CA HIS A 320 21.55 18.18 16.83
C HIS A 320 21.47 17.21 15.65
N LEU A 321 22.21 17.47 14.57
CA LEU A 321 22.26 16.56 13.42
C LEU A 321 23.49 15.67 13.48
N TYR A 322 23.27 14.38 13.24
CA TYR A 322 24.29 13.41 12.89
C TYR A 322 23.90 12.81 11.55
N ILE A 323 24.73 12.95 10.52
CA ILE A 323 24.47 12.43 9.19
C ILE A 323 25.56 11.41 8.86
N HIS A 324 25.19 10.16 8.69
CA HIS A 324 26.06 9.15 8.10
C HIS A 324 25.67 8.96 6.64
N ASN A 325 26.60 9.22 5.73
CA ASN A 325 26.46 8.92 4.32
C ASN A 325 27.43 7.82 3.92
N ALA A 326 26.95 6.61 3.65
CA ALA A 326 27.77 5.51 3.16
C ALA A 326 27.92 5.51 1.62
N VAL A 327 27.30 6.47 0.92
CA VAL A 327 27.07 6.41 -0.52
C VAL A 327 27.67 7.63 -1.22
N ALA A 328 28.72 7.42 -2.01
CA ALA A 328 29.38 8.47 -2.77
C ALA A 328 28.42 9.28 -3.68
N TYR A 329 27.39 8.63 -4.22
CA TYR A 329 26.36 9.27 -5.05
C TYR A 329 25.68 10.45 -4.34
N HIS A 330 25.44 10.35 -3.02
CA HIS A 330 24.75 11.36 -2.22
C HIS A 330 25.68 12.45 -1.64
N ALA A 331 27.00 12.29 -1.78
CA ALA A 331 27.97 13.14 -1.08
C ALA A 331 27.81 14.63 -1.41
N LYS A 332 27.56 14.97 -2.69
CA LYS A 332 27.36 16.36 -3.13
C LYS A 332 26.10 16.99 -2.53
N GLU A 333 25.02 16.22 -2.47
CA GLU A 333 23.75 16.69 -1.95
C GLU A 333 23.80 16.90 -0.45
N VAL A 334 24.37 15.94 0.28
CA VAL A 334 24.61 16.04 1.73
C VAL A 334 25.48 17.26 2.05
N ALA A 335 26.56 17.47 1.30
CA ALA A 335 27.43 18.63 1.49
C ALA A 335 26.68 19.96 1.27
N ALA A 336 25.89 20.05 0.20
CA ALA A 336 25.09 21.25 -0.09
C ALA A 336 24.04 21.53 0.99
N PHE A 337 23.38 20.49 1.51
CA PHE A 337 22.44 20.60 2.62
C PHE A 337 23.12 21.14 3.89
N VAL A 338 24.26 20.56 4.27
CA VAL A 338 25.00 20.93 5.48
C VAL A 338 25.58 22.34 5.37
N GLU A 339 26.14 22.72 4.22
CA GLU A 339 26.67 24.07 3.99
C GLU A 339 25.56 25.12 4.12
N LYS A 340 24.39 24.86 3.51
CA LYS A 340 23.30 25.83 3.45
C LYS A 340 22.50 25.91 4.75
N HIS A 341 22.20 24.78 5.38
CA HIS A 341 21.25 24.69 6.50
C HIS A 341 21.90 24.29 7.82
N GLY A 342 23.10 23.72 7.80
CA GLY A 342 23.82 23.29 9.01
C GLY A 342 23.95 24.36 10.10
N PRO A 343 24.22 25.66 9.77
CA PRO A 343 24.29 26.72 10.77
C PRO A 343 22.97 27.01 11.51
N GLU A 344 21.82 26.56 11.01
CA GLU A 344 20.52 26.70 11.68
C GLU A 344 20.33 25.68 12.83
N TYR A 345 21.12 24.60 12.84
CA TYR A 345 21.02 23.49 13.79
C TYR A 345 21.93 23.69 15.01
N ALA A 346 21.58 23.06 16.14
CA ALA A 346 22.33 23.18 17.39
C ALA A 346 23.79 22.67 17.26
N SER A 347 23.98 21.61 16.48
CA SER A 347 25.28 21.12 16.02
C SER A 347 25.08 20.20 14.83
N VAL A 348 26.12 20.02 14.01
CA VAL A 348 26.11 19.06 12.89
C VAL A 348 27.39 18.23 12.92
N THR A 349 27.23 16.92 12.84
CA THR A 349 28.31 15.94 12.66
C THR A 349 28.02 15.15 11.39
N VAL A 350 28.98 15.08 10.47
CA VAL A 350 28.87 14.30 9.24
C VAL A 350 29.94 13.23 9.26
N VAL A 351 29.54 11.99 8.97
CA VAL A 351 30.44 10.86 8.71
C VAL A 351 30.25 10.49 7.24
N SER A 352 31.27 10.72 6.43
CA SER A 352 31.21 10.54 4.97
C SER A 352 31.54 9.11 4.54
N ASP A 353 31.30 8.82 3.27
CA ASP A 353 31.55 7.52 2.65
C ASP A 353 33.04 7.18 2.61
N GLU A 354 33.90 8.21 2.60
CA GLU A 354 35.35 8.08 2.65
C GLU A 354 35.85 7.38 3.93
N GLU A 355 35.13 7.52 5.05
CA GLU A 355 35.46 6.85 6.31
C GLU A 355 35.19 5.33 6.27
N ASN A 356 34.47 4.83 5.24
CA ASN A 356 34.18 3.40 5.03
C ASN A 356 33.56 2.70 6.26
N LEU A 357 32.79 3.46 7.06
CA LEU A 357 32.16 2.95 8.27
C LEU A 357 30.93 2.10 7.88
N LYS A 358 30.85 0.88 8.40
CA LYS A 358 29.68 0.02 8.17
C LYS A 358 28.48 0.53 8.97
N GLU A 359 27.28 0.36 8.43
CA GLU A 359 26.02 0.82 9.00
C GLU A 359 25.90 0.57 10.51
N TRP A 360 26.10 -0.67 10.96
CA TRP A 360 26.00 -1.02 12.39
C TRP A 360 27.01 -0.26 13.27
N HIS A 361 28.22 0.02 12.76
CA HIS A 361 29.20 0.84 13.46
C HIS A 361 28.83 2.32 13.43
N ALA A 362 28.24 2.81 12.34
CA ALA A 362 27.76 4.18 12.23
C ALA A 362 26.57 4.43 13.17
N ARG A 363 25.60 3.52 13.23
CA ARG A 363 24.47 3.61 14.18
C ARG A 363 24.95 3.58 15.64
N ASN A 364 25.92 2.71 15.98
CA ASN A 364 26.55 2.70 17.31
C ASN A 364 27.32 4.01 17.60
N ARG A 365 28.06 4.56 16.61
CA ARG A 365 28.73 5.86 16.76
C ARG A 365 27.74 7.01 16.96
N GLY A 366 26.59 6.97 16.28
CA GLY A 366 25.50 7.92 16.51
C GLY A 366 25.02 7.92 17.97
N ILE A 367 24.90 6.74 18.60
CA ILE A 367 24.59 6.61 20.03
C ILE A 367 25.70 7.21 20.91
N GLU A 368 26.96 6.99 20.58
CA GLU A 368 28.09 7.58 21.30
C GLU A 368 28.13 9.11 21.19
N GLU A 369 27.91 9.67 20.00
CA GLU A 369 27.82 11.12 19.79
C GLU A 369 26.62 11.72 20.53
N PHE A 370 25.47 11.05 20.52
CA PHE A 370 24.29 11.46 21.29
C PHE A 370 24.59 11.60 22.78
N LEU A 371 25.32 10.65 23.37
CA LEU A 371 25.69 10.66 24.78
C LEU A 371 26.58 11.85 25.17
N LYS A 372 27.34 12.43 24.21
CA LYS A 372 28.14 13.64 24.42
C LYS A 372 27.28 14.91 24.48
N THR A 373 26.05 14.86 24.00
CA THR A 373 25.10 15.98 24.04
C THR A 373 24.17 15.90 25.25
N LYS A 374 23.41 16.98 25.47
CA LYS A 374 22.32 17.04 26.47
C LYS A 374 20.94 16.79 25.85
N ALA A 375 20.87 16.27 24.62
CA ALA A 375 19.60 15.94 23.98
C ALA A 375 18.83 14.87 24.80
N GLU A 376 17.52 15.07 24.90
CA GLU A 376 16.61 14.22 25.66
C GLU A 376 16.08 13.04 24.85
N TYR A 377 16.10 13.15 23.52
CA TYR A 377 15.66 12.12 22.60
C TYR A 377 16.69 11.89 21.49
N TYR A 378 16.85 10.62 21.11
CA TYR A 378 17.60 10.18 19.93
C TYR A 378 16.59 9.79 18.85
N PHE A 379 16.59 10.48 17.73
CA PHE A 379 15.64 10.30 16.64
C PHE A 379 16.37 9.78 15.40
N THR A 380 16.12 8.52 15.05
CA THR A 380 16.68 7.90 13.85
C THR A 380 15.76 8.14 12.65
N VAL A 381 16.34 8.52 11.51
CA VAL A 381 15.64 8.67 10.23
C VAL A 381 16.54 8.18 9.09
N ASP A 382 16.17 7.08 8.47
CA ASP A 382 16.84 6.55 7.29
C ASP A 382 16.36 7.29 6.04
N ALA A 383 17.20 7.38 5.01
CA ALA A 383 16.93 8.15 3.80
C ALA A 383 15.64 7.72 3.06
N ASN A 384 15.24 6.45 3.20
CA ASN A 384 14.02 5.92 2.59
C ASN A 384 12.74 6.22 3.40
N ALA A 385 12.86 6.84 4.59
CA ALA A 385 11.75 7.21 5.46
C ALA A 385 11.33 8.67 5.22
N HIS A 386 10.36 8.87 4.34
CA HIS A 386 9.83 10.18 4.00
C HIS A 386 8.77 10.63 5.01
N LEU A 387 9.10 11.63 5.83
CA LEU A 387 8.18 12.22 6.81
C LEU A 387 7.30 13.30 6.16
N ASP A 388 6.17 12.91 5.58
CA ASP A 388 5.25 13.86 4.91
C ASP A 388 4.53 14.77 5.90
N ASN A 389 4.38 14.35 7.16
CA ASN A 389 3.74 15.15 8.19
C ASN A 389 4.78 16.03 8.91
N PRO A 390 4.70 17.37 8.79
CA PRO A 390 5.68 18.27 9.42
C PRO A 390 5.65 18.17 10.95
N TYR A 391 4.57 17.68 11.57
CA TYR A 391 4.46 17.51 13.02
C TYR A 391 4.92 16.14 13.54
N ALA A 392 5.47 15.27 12.67
CA ALA A 392 5.81 13.89 13.03
C ALA A 392 6.65 13.78 14.31
N LEU A 393 7.76 14.52 14.40
CA LEU A 393 8.64 14.49 15.58
C LEU A 393 7.92 14.97 16.86
N LYS A 394 7.12 16.04 16.76
CA LYS A 394 6.32 16.57 17.88
C LYS A 394 5.38 15.48 18.41
N LEU A 395 4.60 14.87 17.52
CA LEU A 395 3.60 13.86 17.86
C LEU A 395 4.22 12.61 18.50
N LEU A 396 5.42 12.19 18.05
CA LEU A 396 6.15 11.06 18.65
C LEU A 396 6.63 11.38 20.07
N ILE A 397 7.14 12.59 20.31
CA ILE A 397 7.55 13.03 21.66
C ILE A 397 6.34 13.09 22.60
N GLU A 398 5.24 13.67 22.14
CA GLU A 398 3.99 13.78 22.91
C GLU A 398 3.46 12.41 23.35
N GLN A 399 3.69 11.37 22.56
CA GLN A 399 3.28 10.01 22.90
C GLN A 399 3.96 9.44 24.15
N ASN A 400 5.06 10.05 24.62
CA ASN A 400 5.76 9.75 25.87
C ASN A 400 6.03 8.24 26.05
N ARG A 401 6.73 7.64 25.09
CA ARG A 401 7.22 6.26 25.15
C ARG A 401 8.73 6.22 25.13
N ASP A 402 9.29 5.17 25.72
CA ASP A 402 10.73 4.94 25.75
C ASP A 402 11.29 4.69 24.35
N ILE A 403 10.59 3.94 23.49
CA ILE A 403 10.92 3.69 22.09
C ILE A 403 9.63 3.73 21.26
N VAL A 404 9.53 4.61 20.25
CA VAL A 404 8.35 4.71 19.38
C VAL A 404 8.70 5.08 17.95
N ALA A 405 8.10 4.37 17.00
CA ALA A 405 8.18 4.62 15.57
C ALA A 405 6.87 5.23 15.04
N PRO A 406 6.91 6.17 14.08
CA PRO A 406 5.77 6.46 13.24
C PRO A 406 5.55 5.28 12.28
N LEU A 407 4.29 4.91 12.03
CA LEU A 407 3.98 3.95 10.97
C LEU A 407 4.25 4.61 9.61
N LEU A 408 5.17 4.02 8.84
CA LEU A 408 5.47 4.37 7.46
C LEU A 408 5.19 3.16 6.58
N VAL A 409 4.40 3.36 5.53
CA VAL A 409 3.97 2.29 4.61
C VAL A 409 4.49 2.62 3.21
N ARG A 410 4.97 1.62 2.46
CA ARG A 410 5.30 1.80 1.04
C ARG A 410 4.01 2.08 0.25
N PRO A 411 3.87 3.20 -0.47
CA PRO A 411 2.65 3.53 -1.19
C PRO A 411 2.22 2.39 -2.14
N TYR A 412 0.91 2.12 -2.19
CA TYR A 412 0.30 1.06 -3.00
C TYR A 412 0.75 -0.39 -2.69
N LYS A 413 1.51 -0.59 -1.59
CA LYS A 413 2.01 -1.90 -1.13
C LYS A 413 1.61 -2.10 0.35
N ALA A 414 1.76 -3.32 0.86
CA ALA A 414 1.48 -3.63 2.28
C ALA A 414 2.72 -3.54 3.18
N TRP A 415 3.92 -3.36 2.60
CA TRP A 415 5.18 -3.33 3.34
C TRP A 415 5.30 -2.05 4.17
N SER A 416 5.69 -2.19 5.44
CA SER A 416 5.84 -1.10 6.40
C SER A 416 7.13 -1.22 7.21
N ASN A 417 7.44 -0.20 8.01
CA ASN A 417 8.61 -0.15 8.89
C ASN A 417 8.41 -0.87 10.24
N PHE A 418 7.52 -1.87 10.32
CA PHE A 418 7.34 -2.67 11.52
C PHE A 418 6.92 -4.11 11.18
N TRP A 419 7.20 -5.05 12.07
CA TRP A 419 6.63 -6.40 12.01
C TRP A 419 5.73 -6.63 13.21
N GLY A 420 4.56 -7.23 13.00
CA GLY A 420 3.62 -7.52 14.09
C GLY A 420 3.94 -8.81 14.84
N SER A 421 4.69 -9.74 14.24
CA SER A 421 5.07 -11.03 14.84
C SER A 421 6.43 -11.49 14.33
N LEU A 422 6.99 -12.51 15.00
CA LEU A 422 8.22 -13.19 14.58
C LEU A 422 7.98 -14.69 14.37
N THR A 423 8.78 -15.32 13.52
CA THR A 423 8.97 -16.78 13.50
C THR A 423 9.75 -17.23 14.73
N SER A 424 9.84 -18.55 14.96
CA SER A 424 10.66 -19.12 16.04
C SER A 424 12.14 -18.72 15.94
N ASP A 425 12.62 -18.47 14.73
CA ASP A 425 14.01 -18.12 14.43
C ASP A 425 14.25 -16.59 14.47
N GLY A 426 13.23 -15.81 14.84
CA GLY A 426 13.34 -14.35 15.00
C GLY A 426 13.16 -13.53 13.73
N PHE A 427 12.72 -14.14 12.62
CA PHE A 427 12.46 -13.46 11.34
C PHE A 427 11.01 -13.02 11.21
N TYR A 428 10.70 -12.28 10.14
CA TYR A 428 9.37 -11.75 9.85
C TYR A 428 8.27 -12.82 9.91
N ALA A 429 7.23 -12.53 10.70
CA ALA A 429 5.93 -13.18 10.60
C ALA A 429 4.81 -12.14 10.63
N ARG A 430 3.76 -12.37 9.85
CA ARG A 430 2.57 -11.51 9.85
C ARG A 430 1.74 -11.77 11.11
N SER A 431 1.41 -10.71 11.87
CA SER A 431 0.45 -10.80 12.98
C SER A 431 -1.00 -10.81 12.47
N MET A 432 -1.92 -11.24 13.33
CA MET A 432 -3.35 -11.28 13.05
C MET A 432 -3.98 -9.92 12.71
N ASP A 433 -3.37 -8.84 13.15
CA ASP A 433 -3.85 -7.46 13.06
C ASP A 433 -2.99 -6.57 12.15
N TYR A 434 -1.96 -7.13 11.50
CA TYR A 434 -1.01 -6.36 10.69
C TYR A 434 -1.70 -5.50 9.62
N MET A 435 -2.61 -6.10 8.84
CA MET A 435 -3.35 -5.38 7.79
C MET A 435 -4.31 -4.35 8.37
N ASP A 436 -4.91 -4.62 9.54
CA ASP A 436 -5.78 -3.66 10.21
C ASP A 436 -5.02 -2.40 10.63
N ILE A 437 -3.77 -2.55 11.07
CA ILE A 437 -2.87 -1.46 11.46
C ILE A 437 -2.36 -0.71 10.22
N VAL A 438 -1.87 -1.43 9.19
CA VAL A 438 -1.32 -0.84 7.96
C VAL A 438 -2.35 -0.06 7.17
N GLU A 439 -3.58 -0.57 7.05
CA GLU A 439 -4.67 0.08 6.31
C GLU A 439 -5.38 1.18 7.13
N GLY A 440 -4.98 1.39 8.39
CA GLY A 440 -5.62 2.36 9.29
C GLY A 440 -7.02 1.96 9.74
N ARG A 441 -7.44 0.70 9.55
CA ARG A 441 -8.71 0.16 10.08
C ARG A 441 -8.74 0.16 11.60
N ARG A 442 -7.57 0.03 12.22
CA ARG A 442 -7.34 0.23 13.66
C ARG A 442 -6.22 1.23 13.86
N ALA A 443 -6.54 2.39 14.42
CA ALA A 443 -5.58 3.43 14.75
C ALA A 443 -5.23 3.39 16.25
N GLY A 444 -3.94 3.48 16.56
CA GLY A 444 -3.45 3.36 17.93
C GLY A 444 -1.94 3.36 18.06
N ILE A 445 -1.50 2.92 19.24
CA ILE A 445 -0.11 2.67 19.56
C ILE A 445 0.05 1.19 19.86
N TRP A 446 0.94 0.54 19.13
CA TRP A 446 1.01 -0.93 19.08
C TRP A 446 2.36 -1.38 19.58
N ASN A 447 2.37 -2.24 20.61
CA ASN A 447 3.61 -2.88 21.07
C ASN A 447 3.99 -4.00 20.10
N VAL A 448 5.11 -3.81 19.39
CA VAL A 448 5.51 -4.66 18.26
C VAL A 448 6.94 -5.19 18.46
N PRO A 449 7.24 -6.39 17.95
CA PRO A 449 8.56 -6.99 18.12
C PRO A 449 9.67 -6.34 17.29
N TYR A 450 9.33 -5.60 16.23
CA TYR A 450 10.31 -5.03 15.30
C TYR A 450 9.83 -3.69 14.75
N ILE A 451 10.74 -2.72 14.71
CA ILE A 451 10.59 -1.41 14.07
C ILE A 451 11.88 -1.08 13.31
N SER A 452 11.78 -0.28 12.25
CA SER A 452 12.94 0.14 11.45
C SER A 452 12.74 1.52 10.84
N ALA A 453 13.74 2.01 10.10
CA ALA A 453 13.76 3.20 9.24
C ALA A 453 13.51 4.56 9.92
N CYS A 454 12.57 4.68 10.85
CA CYS A 454 12.34 5.90 11.61
C CYS A 454 11.80 5.57 13.00
N TYR A 455 12.47 6.05 14.04
CA TYR A 455 12.05 5.85 15.42
C TYR A 455 12.72 6.81 16.39
N LEU A 456 12.03 7.06 17.50
CA LEU A 456 12.45 7.94 18.59
C LEU A 456 12.76 7.09 19.83
N ILE A 457 13.92 7.33 20.44
CA ILE A 457 14.38 6.68 21.67
C ILE A 457 14.61 7.74 22.74
N ARG A 458 14.08 7.51 23.94
CA ARG A 458 14.29 8.39 25.10
C ARG A 458 15.71 8.24 25.66
N ARG A 459 16.31 9.35 26.11
CA ARG A 459 17.66 9.36 26.70
C ARG A 459 17.83 8.34 27.83
N SER A 460 16.80 8.12 28.66
CA SER A 460 16.85 7.16 29.76
C SER A 460 17.22 5.75 29.32
N VAL A 461 16.76 5.32 28.14
CA VAL A 461 17.06 3.99 27.56
C VAL A 461 18.52 3.92 27.11
N VAL A 462 19.01 4.98 26.45
CA VAL A 462 20.36 5.01 25.86
C VAL A 462 21.45 5.26 26.92
N ALA A 463 21.14 6.05 27.93
CA ALA A 463 22.08 6.43 28.99
C ALA A 463 22.42 5.25 29.91
N ASP A 464 21.44 4.39 30.22
CA ASP A 464 21.66 3.18 31.00
C ASP A 464 22.43 2.13 30.16
N PRO A 465 23.66 1.73 30.57
CA PRO A 465 24.43 0.71 29.86
C PRO A 465 23.71 -0.63 29.70
N LYS A 466 22.75 -0.97 30.57
CA LYS A 466 21.99 -2.22 30.48
C LYS A 466 20.96 -2.21 29.35
N THR A 467 20.36 -1.04 29.07
CA THR A 467 19.32 -0.90 28.05
C THR A 467 19.79 -0.15 26.81
N ARG A 468 21.07 0.25 26.79
CA ARG A 468 21.66 1.00 25.68
C ARG A 468 21.51 0.21 24.36
N PRO A 469 20.94 0.82 23.31
CA PRO A 469 20.88 0.22 21.99
C PRO A 469 22.24 -0.23 21.47
N ASN A 470 22.26 -1.39 20.84
CA ASN A 470 23.39 -1.88 20.07
C ASN A 470 22.88 -2.44 18.74
N PHE A 471 23.55 -2.09 17.66
CA PHE A 471 23.18 -2.46 16.29
C PHE A 471 23.95 -3.68 15.77
N ILE A 472 24.58 -4.45 16.67
CA ILE A 472 25.34 -5.67 16.34
C ILE A 472 24.80 -6.84 17.14
N SER A 473 24.36 -7.89 16.45
CA SER A 473 24.00 -9.19 17.05
C SER A 473 24.18 -10.31 16.02
N GLY A 474 25.21 -11.16 16.22
CA GLY A 474 25.49 -12.26 15.31
C GLY A 474 25.69 -11.82 13.85
N LEU A 475 24.87 -12.37 12.95
CA LEU A 475 24.83 -12.05 11.52
C LEU A 475 23.56 -11.28 11.12
N LEU A 476 22.79 -10.78 12.10
CA LEU A 476 21.59 -9.99 11.83
C LEU A 476 21.96 -8.63 11.23
N ASP A 477 21.07 -8.08 10.41
CA ASP A 477 21.18 -6.67 10.00
C ASP A 477 21.01 -5.74 11.21
N ALA A 478 21.37 -4.46 11.02
CA ALA A 478 21.45 -3.49 12.10
C ALA A 478 20.11 -3.29 12.82
N ASP A 479 18.99 -3.26 12.09
CA ASP A 479 17.65 -3.05 12.65
C ASP A 479 17.15 -4.29 13.38
N MET A 480 17.37 -5.48 12.81
CA MET A 480 17.05 -6.74 13.49
C MET A 480 17.87 -6.89 14.77
N ALA A 481 19.16 -6.57 14.74
CA ALA A 481 20.04 -6.59 15.90
C ALA A 481 19.59 -5.59 16.98
N PHE A 482 19.25 -4.36 16.60
CA PHE A 482 18.66 -3.37 17.50
C PHE A 482 17.41 -3.91 18.18
N CYS A 483 16.45 -4.38 17.40
CA CYS A 483 15.18 -4.87 17.93
C CYS A 483 15.38 -6.10 18.83
N GLU A 484 16.25 -7.04 18.45
CA GLU A 484 16.59 -8.20 19.27
C GLU A 484 17.22 -7.78 20.61
N ASN A 485 18.19 -6.86 20.57
CA ASN A 485 18.84 -6.36 21.78
C ASN A 485 17.83 -5.69 22.72
N MET A 486 16.87 -4.91 22.21
CA MET A 486 15.81 -4.30 23.02
C MET A 486 14.86 -5.35 23.62
N ARG A 487 14.46 -6.37 22.86
CA ARG A 487 13.64 -7.48 23.37
C ARG A 487 14.36 -8.27 24.46
N ASN A 488 15.67 -8.51 24.32
CA ASN A 488 16.45 -9.27 25.30
C ASN A 488 16.50 -8.60 26.69
N VAL A 489 16.42 -7.26 26.71
CA VAL A 489 16.37 -6.44 27.94
C VAL A 489 14.95 -6.02 28.33
N ASP A 490 13.93 -6.68 27.77
CA ASP A 490 12.49 -6.47 28.03
C ASP A 490 12.01 -5.02 27.81
N LYS A 491 12.63 -4.30 26.87
CA LYS A 491 12.16 -2.98 26.43
C LYS A 491 11.11 -3.10 25.34
N PHE A 492 9.99 -2.42 25.53
CA PHE A 492 8.91 -2.40 24.54
C PHE A 492 9.24 -1.42 23.41
N MET A 493 8.89 -1.83 22.21
CA MET A 493 8.99 -1.01 21.00
C MET A 493 7.58 -0.76 20.50
N TYR A 494 7.26 0.50 20.25
CA TYR A 494 5.93 0.89 19.82
C TYR A 494 5.94 1.39 18.38
N VAL A 495 4.86 1.12 17.64
CA VAL A 495 4.55 1.82 16.39
C VAL A 495 3.24 2.58 16.54
N SER A 496 3.21 3.83 16.07
CA SER A 496 2.04 4.70 16.11
C SER A 496 1.49 4.90 14.70
N ASN A 497 0.22 4.59 14.51
CA ASN A 497 -0.54 4.93 13.29
C ASN A 497 -1.72 5.87 13.61
N ARG A 498 -1.61 6.64 14.70
CA ARG A 498 -2.63 7.61 15.13
C ARG A 498 -2.76 8.81 14.20
N ALA A 499 -1.74 9.07 13.40
CA ALA A 499 -1.72 10.09 12.36
C ALA A 499 -1.09 9.50 11.10
N ASN A 500 -1.36 10.11 9.96
CA ASN A 500 -0.54 9.88 8.79
C ASN A 500 0.80 10.61 9.00
N PHE A 501 1.89 9.86 9.14
CA PHE A 501 3.22 10.40 9.40
C PHE A 501 4.04 10.59 8.13
N GLY A 502 3.82 9.73 7.13
CA GLY A 502 4.63 9.68 5.93
C GLY A 502 4.58 8.31 5.25
N HIS A 503 5.59 8.02 4.44
CA HIS A 503 5.69 6.78 3.69
C HIS A 503 7.14 6.29 3.56
N LEU A 504 7.29 5.08 3.01
CA LEU A 504 8.59 4.49 2.70
C LEU A 504 8.83 4.45 1.20
N LEU A 505 10.07 4.75 0.80
CA LEU A 505 10.57 4.49 -0.55
C LEU A 505 10.99 3.03 -0.73
N SER A 506 10.85 2.56 -1.98
CA SER A 506 11.49 1.35 -2.49
C SER A 506 12.90 1.71 -2.97
N VAL A 507 13.90 1.04 -2.41
CA VAL A 507 15.33 1.31 -2.67
C VAL A 507 16.05 0.10 -3.28
N ASP A 508 15.35 -1.02 -3.40
CA ASP A 508 15.91 -2.34 -3.69
C ASP A 508 16.52 -2.44 -5.11
N SER A 509 16.07 -1.61 -6.06
CA SER A 509 16.49 -1.62 -7.46
C SER A 509 16.77 -0.22 -8.01
N PHE A 510 17.26 0.70 -7.17
CA PHE A 510 17.60 2.06 -7.62
C PHE A 510 18.96 2.08 -8.31
N GLU A 511 18.97 2.42 -9.59
CA GLU A 511 20.18 2.58 -10.39
C GLU A 511 20.69 4.02 -10.33
N THR A 512 22.02 4.19 -10.31
CA THR A 512 22.69 5.51 -10.27
C THR A 512 23.51 5.81 -11.52
N SER A 513 23.25 5.07 -12.61
CA SER A 513 23.98 5.10 -13.87
C SER A 513 23.51 6.18 -14.86
N HIS A 514 22.31 6.72 -14.66
CA HIS A 514 21.71 7.74 -15.52
C HIS A 514 22.03 9.15 -15.02
N LEU A 515 21.93 10.14 -15.92
CA LEU A 515 22.09 11.54 -15.57
C LEU A 515 21.04 12.00 -14.54
N PHE A 516 19.78 11.59 -14.72
CA PHE A 516 18.66 11.84 -13.81
C PHE A 516 17.95 10.53 -13.46
N ASN A 517 18.45 9.86 -12.43
CA ASN A 517 18.03 8.50 -12.07
C ASN A 517 16.55 8.40 -11.67
N GLU A 518 16.00 9.41 -11.03
CA GLU A 518 14.60 9.41 -10.60
C GLU A 518 13.60 9.38 -11.77
N MET A 519 14.00 9.78 -12.99
CA MET A 519 13.12 9.64 -14.16
C MET A 519 12.68 8.18 -14.37
N TRP A 520 13.52 7.20 -14.01
CA TRP A 520 13.26 5.76 -14.12
C TRP A 520 12.44 5.17 -12.96
N GLN A 521 12.00 5.98 -12.00
CA GLN A 521 11.36 5.50 -10.76
C GLN A 521 9.83 5.38 -10.82
N ILE A 522 9.21 5.56 -12.00
CA ILE A 522 7.76 5.50 -12.19
C ILE A 522 7.11 4.19 -11.71
N THR A 523 7.85 3.07 -11.75
CA THR A 523 7.37 1.74 -11.35
C THR A 523 7.51 1.51 -9.85
N GLU A 524 8.69 1.75 -9.31
CA GLU A 524 9.04 1.38 -7.93
C GLU A 524 8.53 2.38 -6.90
N ASN A 525 8.60 3.68 -7.24
CA ASN A 525 8.27 4.81 -6.38
C ASN A 525 7.29 5.74 -7.11
N ARG A 526 6.20 5.16 -7.60
CA ARG A 526 5.19 5.85 -8.42
C ARG A 526 4.68 7.14 -7.78
N TRP A 527 4.37 7.12 -6.49
CA TRP A 527 3.77 8.26 -5.79
C TRP A 527 4.73 9.47 -5.77
N ASP A 528 6.01 9.25 -5.43
CA ASP A 528 7.05 10.30 -5.46
C ASP A 528 7.35 10.77 -6.88
N TRP A 529 7.36 9.84 -7.84
CA TRP A 529 7.51 10.17 -9.26
C TRP A 529 6.37 11.06 -9.76
N GLU A 530 5.12 10.75 -9.40
CA GLU A 530 3.93 11.55 -9.73
C GLU A 530 4.06 12.96 -9.13
N GLN A 531 4.49 13.08 -7.87
CA GLN A 531 4.69 14.38 -7.21
C GLN A 531 5.73 15.25 -7.93
N ARG A 532 6.83 14.66 -8.39
CA ARG A 532 7.93 15.40 -9.05
C ARG A 532 7.64 15.72 -10.52
N TYR A 533 7.08 14.77 -11.25
CA TYR A 533 7.06 14.81 -12.73
C TYR A 533 5.68 14.95 -13.35
N LEU A 534 4.59 14.67 -12.64
CA LEU A 534 3.25 14.86 -13.19
C LEU A 534 2.81 16.32 -13.05
N HIS A 535 2.20 16.88 -14.09
CA HIS A 535 1.75 18.27 -14.05
C HIS A 535 0.65 18.45 -12.98
N ALA A 536 0.70 19.50 -12.17
CA ALA A 536 -0.25 19.73 -11.07
C ALA A 536 -1.74 19.73 -11.52
N ASN A 537 -2.01 20.27 -12.71
CA ASN A 537 -3.36 20.28 -13.32
C ASN A 537 -3.76 18.98 -14.04
N TYR A 538 -2.95 17.91 -14.00
CA TYR A 538 -3.24 16.64 -14.68
C TYR A 538 -4.58 16.05 -14.23
N SER A 539 -4.78 15.91 -12.92
CA SER A 539 -6.00 15.30 -12.36
C SER A 539 -7.24 16.12 -12.70
N GLN A 540 -7.15 17.45 -12.60
CA GLN A 540 -8.24 18.35 -12.99
C GLN A 540 -8.61 18.19 -14.47
N ALA A 541 -7.61 18.01 -15.35
CA ALA A 541 -7.84 17.79 -16.77
C ALA A 541 -8.56 16.46 -17.09
N LEU A 542 -8.60 15.50 -16.15
CA LEU A 542 -9.34 14.24 -16.27
C LEU A 542 -10.79 14.32 -15.75
N ASP A 543 -11.13 15.31 -14.94
CA ASP A 543 -12.48 15.44 -14.38
C ASP A 543 -13.55 15.50 -15.49
N LYS A 544 -14.65 14.76 -15.33
CA LYS A 544 -15.67 14.61 -16.40
C LYS A 544 -16.23 15.94 -16.90
N ASP A 545 -16.36 16.92 -16.01
CA ASP A 545 -16.92 18.23 -16.32
C ASP A 545 -15.88 19.23 -16.84
N PHE A 546 -14.58 18.90 -16.74
CA PHE A 546 -13.52 19.77 -17.22
C PHE A 546 -13.41 19.73 -18.74
N GLN A 547 -13.66 20.88 -19.37
CA GLN A 547 -13.55 21.08 -20.81
C GLN A 547 -12.08 21.30 -21.19
N ASN A 548 -11.44 20.27 -21.76
CA ASN A 548 -10.08 20.39 -22.26
C ASN A 548 -10.00 21.28 -23.50
N GLU A 549 -8.91 22.01 -23.62
CA GLU A 549 -8.67 22.89 -24.77
C GLU A 549 -8.59 22.08 -26.07
N MET A 550 -9.25 22.60 -27.12
CA MET A 550 -9.26 22.00 -28.44
C MET A 550 -8.82 23.06 -29.47
N PRO A 551 -7.51 23.39 -29.56
CA PRO A 551 -7.01 24.49 -30.39
C PRO A 551 -7.31 24.34 -31.89
N CYS A 552 -7.46 23.12 -32.38
CA CYS A 552 -7.96 22.82 -33.72
C CYS A 552 -9.05 21.73 -33.63
N PRO A 553 -9.96 21.61 -34.61
CA PRO A 553 -10.95 20.53 -34.62
C PRO A 553 -10.30 19.16 -34.38
N ASP A 554 -10.75 18.45 -33.35
CA ASP A 554 -10.25 17.12 -32.95
C ASP A 554 -8.74 17.06 -32.59
N VAL A 555 -8.15 18.21 -32.26
CA VAL A 555 -6.81 18.32 -31.67
C VAL A 555 -6.95 18.83 -30.24
N PHE A 556 -6.68 17.97 -29.26
CA PHE A 556 -6.81 18.28 -27.84
C PHE A 556 -5.47 18.65 -27.22
N TRP A 557 -5.51 19.46 -26.17
CA TRP A 557 -4.32 19.91 -25.48
C TRP A 557 -4.45 19.71 -23.97
N PHE A 558 -3.55 18.92 -23.40
CA PHE A 558 -3.61 18.50 -21.99
C PHE A 558 -2.33 18.84 -21.23
N PRO A 559 -2.40 19.22 -19.95
CA PRO A 559 -1.24 19.23 -19.07
C PRO A 559 -0.83 17.79 -18.74
N LEU A 560 0.43 17.41 -18.98
CA LEU A 560 0.90 16.04 -18.75
C LEU A 560 2.03 16.00 -17.71
N VAL A 561 3.17 16.63 -18.00
CA VAL A 561 4.37 16.57 -17.14
C VAL A 561 4.84 17.95 -16.68
N THR A 562 5.67 18.00 -15.65
CA THR A 562 6.25 19.25 -15.13
C THR A 562 7.34 19.80 -16.06
N PRO A 563 7.63 21.12 -16.02
CA PRO A 563 8.77 21.70 -16.73
C PRO A 563 10.11 21.05 -16.35
N ARG A 564 10.26 20.56 -15.11
CA ARG A 564 11.44 19.82 -14.65
C ARG A 564 11.64 18.54 -15.46
N PHE A 565 10.60 17.71 -15.59
CA PHE A 565 10.66 16.50 -16.42
C PHE A 565 11.09 16.82 -17.85
N CYS A 566 10.57 17.91 -18.43
CA CYS A 566 10.93 18.30 -19.78
C CYS A 566 12.41 18.66 -19.92
N GLN A 567 12.95 19.43 -18.97
CA GLN A 567 14.36 19.81 -18.96
C GLN A 567 15.27 18.59 -18.78
N GLU A 568 14.98 17.74 -17.80
CA GLU A 568 15.78 16.54 -17.53
C GLU A 568 15.74 15.55 -18.70
N LEU A 569 14.60 15.44 -19.41
CA LEU A 569 14.52 14.65 -20.64
C LEU A 569 15.37 15.24 -21.76
N ILE A 570 15.35 16.57 -21.96
CA ILE A 570 16.21 17.23 -22.96
C ILE A 570 17.69 16.97 -22.66
N ASP A 571 18.09 17.19 -21.41
CA ASP A 571 19.48 17.03 -20.98
C ASP A 571 19.93 15.57 -21.12
N THR A 572 19.07 14.60 -20.79
CA THR A 572 19.34 13.17 -21.04
C THR A 572 19.55 12.86 -22.52
N MET A 573 18.75 13.46 -23.41
CA MET A 573 18.89 13.24 -24.86
C MET A 573 20.17 13.88 -25.43
N GLU A 574 20.54 15.06 -24.93
CA GLU A 574 21.76 15.73 -25.36
C GLU A 574 23.03 15.09 -24.78
N ASP A 575 22.96 14.52 -23.57
CA ASP A 575 24.04 13.72 -22.98
C ASP A 575 24.28 12.43 -23.78
N PHE A 576 23.23 11.75 -24.23
CA PHE A 576 23.34 10.61 -25.16
C PHE A 576 23.97 11.04 -26.49
N GLY A 577 23.57 12.19 -27.04
CA GLY A 577 24.26 12.88 -28.13
C GLY A 577 24.20 12.24 -29.53
N GLU A 578 23.80 10.97 -29.65
CA GLU A 578 23.70 10.27 -30.94
C GLU A 578 22.36 10.58 -31.65
N TRP A 579 22.20 11.81 -32.13
CA TRP A 579 21.02 12.22 -32.90
C TRP A 579 21.02 11.63 -34.32
N SER A 580 19.84 11.28 -34.86
CA SER A 580 19.70 10.80 -36.24
C SER A 580 20.23 11.83 -37.27
N SER A 581 20.56 11.35 -38.47
CA SER A 581 20.93 12.20 -39.61
C SER A 581 19.75 12.96 -40.23
N GLY A 582 18.50 12.62 -39.89
CA GLY A 582 17.30 13.17 -40.53
C GLY A 582 17.11 12.69 -41.98
N THR A 583 17.68 11.53 -42.33
CA THR A 583 17.57 10.89 -43.65
C THR A 583 16.68 9.66 -43.60
N ASN A 584 16.11 9.24 -44.73
CA ASN A 584 15.23 8.07 -44.79
C ASN A 584 15.93 6.76 -44.39
N GLU A 585 17.25 6.69 -44.38
CA GLU A 585 17.98 5.52 -43.88
C GLU A 585 18.45 5.77 -42.44
N ASP A 586 18.02 4.91 -41.52
CA ASP A 586 18.46 4.91 -40.13
C ASP A 586 18.73 3.49 -39.64
N LYS A 587 20.01 3.13 -39.56
CA LYS A 587 20.49 1.80 -39.16
C LYS A 587 20.22 1.46 -37.69
N ARG A 588 19.78 2.44 -36.90
CA ARG A 588 19.44 2.28 -35.47
C ARG A 588 18.00 1.80 -35.29
N LEU A 589 17.20 1.79 -36.37
CA LEU A 589 15.82 1.30 -36.39
C LEU A 589 15.75 -0.15 -36.88
N ASP A 590 14.82 -0.92 -36.30
CA ASP A 590 14.46 -2.25 -36.78
C ASP A 590 13.81 -2.13 -38.17
N GLY A 591 14.59 -2.38 -39.23
CA GLY A 591 14.16 -2.27 -40.63
C GLY A 591 14.90 -1.20 -41.47
N GLY A 592 15.67 -0.31 -40.83
CA GLY A 592 16.63 0.57 -41.53
C GLY A 592 16.06 1.74 -42.33
N TYR A 593 14.73 1.90 -42.43
CA TYR A 593 14.09 2.90 -43.30
C TYR A 593 12.96 3.67 -42.60
N GLU A 594 12.99 5.00 -42.70
CA GLU A 594 11.97 5.92 -42.18
C GLU A 594 11.32 6.73 -43.32
N ASN A 595 10.00 6.60 -43.48
CA ASN A 595 9.25 7.24 -44.58
C ASN A 595 9.26 8.80 -44.50
N VAL A 596 9.36 9.33 -43.28
CA VAL A 596 9.37 10.78 -43.02
C VAL A 596 10.41 11.05 -41.93
N PRO A 597 11.68 11.26 -42.31
CA PRO A 597 12.77 11.22 -41.36
C PRO A 597 12.82 12.46 -40.49
N THR A 598 13.10 12.27 -39.21
CA THR A 598 13.32 13.34 -38.23
C THR A 598 14.68 13.18 -37.55
N ARG A 599 15.33 14.30 -37.17
CA ARG A 599 16.49 14.27 -36.27
C ARG A 599 16.03 13.94 -34.85
N ASP A 600 16.20 12.68 -34.47
CA ASP A 600 15.61 12.14 -33.25
C ASP A 600 16.46 11.09 -32.53
N ILE A 601 16.02 10.81 -31.30
CA ILE A 601 16.49 9.73 -30.43
C ILE A 601 15.25 8.99 -29.91
N HIS A 602 15.23 7.68 -30.09
CA HIS A 602 14.18 6.80 -29.60
C HIS A 602 14.37 6.45 -28.11
N MET A 603 13.27 6.31 -27.37
CA MET A 603 13.30 5.94 -25.95
C MET A 603 14.05 4.62 -25.70
N LYS A 604 13.96 3.67 -26.63
CA LYS A 604 14.67 2.38 -26.58
C LYS A 604 16.20 2.55 -26.56
N GLN A 605 16.73 3.57 -27.26
CA GLN A 605 18.18 3.81 -27.34
C GLN A 605 18.77 4.28 -26.02
N ILE A 606 17.99 4.99 -25.20
CA ILE A 606 18.40 5.45 -23.87
C ILE A 606 17.88 4.55 -22.74
N GLY A 607 17.25 3.42 -23.06
CA GLY A 607 16.69 2.50 -22.06
C GLY A 607 15.49 3.06 -21.29
N PHE A 608 14.72 4.01 -21.84
CA PHE A 608 13.56 4.65 -21.21
C PHE A 608 12.20 4.19 -21.79
N GLU A 609 12.22 3.19 -22.69
CA GLU A 609 11.01 2.73 -23.39
C GLU A 609 9.97 2.14 -22.42
N ARG A 610 10.39 1.34 -21.45
CA ARG A 610 9.49 0.71 -20.48
C ARG A 610 8.75 1.76 -19.65
N GLU A 611 9.50 2.73 -19.14
CA GLU A 611 9.04 3.84 -18.32
C GLU A 611 8.05 4.72 -19.11
N TRP A 612 8.40 5.03 -20.36
CA TRP A 612 7.54 5.80 -21.24
C TRP A 612 6.24 5.07 -21.59
N LEU A 613 6.29 3.76 -21.86
CA LEU A 613 5.09 2.95 -22.13
C LEU A 613 4.15 2.90 -20.91
N LEU A 614 4.70 2.88 -19.69
CA LEU A 614 3.90 3.04 -18.47
C LEU A 614 3.25 4.41 -18.39
N MET A 615 3.96 5.49 -18.75
CA MET A 615 3.34 6.82 -18.84
C MET A 615 2.18 6.85 -19.84
N LEU A 616 2.33 6.19 -20.99
CA LEU A 616 1.26 6.10 -21.98
C LEU A 616 0.05 5.35 -21.44
N LYS A 617 0.29 4.22 -20.76
CA LYS A 617 -0.75 3.36 -20.17
C LYS A 617 -1.53 4.07 -19.07
N ASP A 618 -0.82 4.68 -18.13
CA ASP A 618 -1.41 5.11 -16.86
C ASP A 618 -1.84 6.58 -16.91
N TYR A 619 -1.21 7.41 -17.76
CA TYR A 619 -1.50 8.85 -17.81
C TYR A 619 -2.07 9.35 -19.14
N VAL A 620 -1.60 8.84 -20.28
CA VAL A 620 -2.08 9.33 -21.59
C VAL A 620 -3.40 8.65 -22.01
N ARG A 621 -3.51 7.35 -21.80
CA ARG A 621 -4.73 6.58 -22.14
C ARG A 621 -5.99 7.16 -21.47
N PRO A 622 -6.01 7.52 -20.17
CA PRO A 622 -7.19 8.15 -19.57
C PRO A 622 -7.65 9.43 -20.28
N PHE A 623 -6.71 10.29 -20.72
CA PHE A 623 -7.07 11.47 -21.52
C PHE A 623 -7.67 11.10 -22.86
N GLN A 624 -7.08 10.11 -23.53
CA GLN A 624 -7.59 9.61 -24.81
C GLN A 624 -9.03 9.09 -24.64
N GLU A 625 -9.28 8.22 -23.67
CA GLU A 625 -10.61 7.62 -23.42
C GLU A 625 -11.64 8.69 -23.07
N LYS A 626 -11.22 9.78 -22.42
CA LYS A 626 -12.07 10.94 -22.13
C LYS A 626 -12.53 11.68 -23.40
N VAL A 627 -11.64 11.94 -24.36
CA VAL A 627 -11.95 12.81 -25.52
C VAL A 627 -12.31 12.08 -26.82
N TYR A 628 -12.01 10.79 -26.91
CA TYR A 628 -12.45 9.91 -27.99
C TYR A 628 -13.37 8.83 -27.44
N VAL A 629 -14.55 9.27 -26.97
CA VAL A 629 -15.61 8.39 -26.44
C VAL A 629 -15.94 7.28 -27.45
N GLY A 630 -16.00 6.03 -26.99
CA GLY A 630 -16.19 4.85 -27.85
C GLY A 630 -14.87 4.18 -28.27
N TYR A 631 -13.73 4.82 -28.06
CA TYR A 631 -12.41 4.22 -28.25
C TYR A 631 -11.83 3.83 -26.88
N PHE A 632 -12.13 2.61 -26.44
CA PHE A 632 -11.73 2.06 -25.14
C PHE A 632 -10.70 0.95 -25.28
N HIS A 633 -9.87 0.76 -24.25
CA HIS A 633 -8.86 -0.29 -24.22
C HIS A 633 -9.18 -1.49 -23.29
N ASN A 634 -10.15 -1.41 -22.35
CA ASN A 634 -10.65 -2.55 -21.50
C ASN A 634 -12.06 -2.28 -20.92
N ASP A 635 -12.91 -3.32 -20.76
CA ASP A 635 -14.17 -3.30 -19.97
C ASP A 635 -13.94 -3.98 -18.60
N SER A 636 -14.29 -3.32 -17.49
CA SER A 636 -13.97 -3.74 -16.12
C SER A 636 -15.01 -4.64 -15.43
N ARG A 637 -16.05 -5.11 -16.13
CA ARG A 637 -17.13 -5.94 -15.55
C ARG A 637 -16.93 -7.44 -15.70
N LEU A 638 -15.82 -7.90 -16.28
CA LEU A 638 -15.54 -9.33 -16.56
C LEU A 638 -14.07 -9.66 -16.25
N GLU A 639 -13.82 -10.80 -15.59
CA GLU A 639 -12.46 -11.27 -15.21
C GLU A 639 -11.52 -11.51 -16.41
N GLY A 640 -12.04 -11.54 -17.64
CA GLY A 640 -11.27 -11.63 -18.90
C GLY A 640 -11.32 -10.39 -19.80
N GLY A 641 -11.95 -9.29 -19.35
CA GLY A 641 -11.82 -7.97 -20.00
C GLY A 641 -12.64 -7.67 -21.26
N TYR A 642 -13.63 -8.47 -21.68
CA TYR A 642 -14.55 -8.06 -22.76
C TYR A 642 -15.94 -8.76 -22.78
N GLU A 643 -17.02 -7.96 -22.76
CA GLU A 643 -18.31 -8.16 -23.45
C GLU A 643 -19.17 -6.90 -23.25
N SER A 644 -19.81 -6.37 -24.31
CA SER A 644 -20.57 -5.12 -24.21
C SER A 644 -22.11 -5.26 -24.17
N VAL A 645 -22.74 -6.47 -24.15
CA VAL A 645 -24.14 -6.85 -23.71
C VAL A 645 -24.53 -8.30 -24.12
N PRO A 646 -25.60 -8.97 -23.57
CA PRO A 646 -25.66 -10.43 -23.35
C PRO A 646 -26.13 -11.29 -24.54
N THR A 647 -25.59 -12.49 -24.66
CA THR A 647 -25.99 -13.56 -25.60
C THR A 647 -26.45 -14.84 -24.89
N ARG A 648 -26.97 -15.81 -25.65
CA ARG A 648 -27.16 -17.22 -25.24
C ARG A 648 -26.05 -18.06 -25.89
N ASP A 649 -24.87 -18.05 -25.30
CA ASP A 649 -23.75 -18.85 -25.81
C ASP A 649 -23.58 -20.16 -25.02
N ILE A 650 -23.21 -21.23 -25.72
CA ILE A 650 -22.74 -22.47 -25.11
C ILE A 650 -21.21 -22.40 -25.07
N HIS A 651 -20.64 -22.09 -23.91
CA HIS A 651 -19.20 -22.09 -23.66
C HIS A 651 -18.61 -23.51 -23.83
N MET A 652 -17.33 -23.60 -24.23
CA MET A 652 -16.62 -24.90 -24.35
C MET A 652 -16.65 -25.72 -23.05
N LYS A 653 -16.77 -25.04 -21.90
CA LYS A 653 -17.01 -25.64 -20.58
C LYS A 653 -18.36 -26.35 -20.45
N GLN A 654 -19.40 -25.84 -21.11
CA GLN A 654 -20.76 -26.39 -21.08
C GLN A 654 -20.93 -27.63 -21.97
N ILE A 655 -19.97 -27.91 -22.86
CA ILE A 655 -19.90 -29.16 -23.65
C ILE A 655 -18.73 -30.07 -23.23
N GLY A 656 -18.05 -29.74 -22.12
CA GLY A 656 -16.97 -30.55 -21.57
C GLY A 656 -15.73 -30.66 -22.47
N PHE A 657 -15.51 -29.70 -23.37
CA PHE A 657 -14.45 -29.73 -24.39
C PHE A 657 -13.35 -28.69 -24.14
N GLU A 658 -13.37 -28.06 -22.97
CA GLU A 658 -12.50 -26.94 -22.60
C GLU A 658 -11.03 -27.37 -22.49
N GLN A 659 -10.74 -28.53 -21.91
CA GLN A 659 -9.36 -29.01 -21.78
C GLN A 659 -8.75 -29.40 -23.11
N GLU A 660 -9.52 -30.05 -23.99
CA GLU A 660 -9.11 -30.47 -25.33
C GLU A 660 -8.87 -29.26 -26.24
N TRP A 661 -9.70 -28.22 -26.11
CA TRP A 661 -9.52 -26.96 -26.83
C TRP A 661 -8.29 -26.19 -26.33
N LEU A 662 -8.07 -26.12 -25.03
CA LEU A 662 -6.87 -25.48 -24.45
C LEU A 662 -5.59 -26.23 -24.83
N LEU A 663 -5.61 -27.56 -24.86
CA LEU A 663 -4.51 -28.40 -25.37
C LEU A 663 -4.24 -28.14 -26.85
N MET A 664 -5.28 -28.02 -27.69
CA MET A 664 -5.10 -27.71 -29.10
C MET A 664 -4.48 -26.32 -29.31
N LEU A 665 -4.91 -25.33 -28.53
CA LEU A 665 -4.32 -23.99 -28.54
C LEU A 665 -2.87 -24.02 -28.04
N GLN A 666 -2.55 -24.79 -27.00
CA GLN A 666 -1.21 -24.87 -26.42
C GLN A 666 -0.21 -25.64 -27.29
N ASP A 667 -0.62 -26.76 -27.89
CA ASP A 667 0.29 -27.67 -28.60
C ASP A 667 0.45 -27.34 -30.08
N TYR A 668 -0.55 -26.71 -30.70
CA TYR A 668 -0.55 -26.45 -32.14
C TYR A 668 -0.54 -24.95 -32.47
N VAL A 669 -1.33 -24.15 -31.75
CA VAL A 669 -1.43 -22.70 -32.02
C VAL A 669 -0.30 -21.92 -31.35
N SER A 670 0.05 -22.23 -30.10
CA SER A 670 1.09 -21.53 -29.34
C SER A 670 2.49 -21.66 -29.94
N PRO A 671 2.91 -22.82 -30.50
CA PRO A 671 4.22 -22.94 -31.15
C PRO A 671 4.25 -22.27 -32.53
N LEU A 672 3.12 -22.21 -33.24
CA LEU A 672 2.98 -21.43 -34.47
C LEU A 672 3.00 -19.92 -34.18
N GLN A 673 2.34 -19.49 -33.11
CA GLN A 673 2.31 -18.11 -32.64
C GLN A 673 3.70 -17.65 -32.17
N ALA A 674 4.41 -18.44 -31.35
CA ALA A 674 5.75 -18.12 -30.86
C ALA A 674 6.83 -18.07 -31.96
N LYS A 675 6.59 -18.74 -33.10
CA LYS A 675 7.54 -18.81 -34.23
C LYS A 675 7.27 -17.76 -35.31
N VAL A 676 6.08 -17.14 -35.30
CA VAL A 676 5.67 -16.10 -36.26
C VAL A 676 5.60 -14.71 -35.59
N PHE A 677 5.40 -14.65 -34.27
CA PHE A 677 5.29 -13.41 -33.51
C PHE A 677 6.12 -13.48 -32.21
N GLU A 678 7.40 -13.09 -32.27
CA GLU A 678 8.15 -12.75 -31.06
C GLU A 678 7.52 -11.51 -30.40
N GLY A 679 7.18 -11.59 -29.10
CA GLY A 679 6.71 -10.45 -28.30
C GLY A 679 5.18 -10.28 -28.16
N TYR A 680 4.39 -11.36 -28.11
CA TYR A 680 2.93 -11.29 -27.93
C TYR A 680 2.45 -11.56 -26.49
N GLU A 681 2.56 -10.55 -25.62
CA GLU A 681 1.65 -10.32 -24.50
C GLU A 681 1.09 -8.90 -24.64
N SER A 682 -0.22 -8.74 -24.84
CA SER A 682 -0.82 -7.42 -25.09
C SER A 682 -1.65 -6.92 -23.89
N GLN A 683 -0.93 -6.50 -22.86
CA GLN A 683 -1.18 -5.30 -22.06
C GLN A 683 0.20 -4.82 -21.61
N PRO A 684 0.61 -3.55 -21.85
CA PRO A 684 -0.19 -2.33 -22.03
C PRO A 684 -0.22 -1.76 -23.49
N PRO A 685 -0.70 -0.52 -23.77
CA PRO A 685 -0.85 0.04 -25.13
C PRO A 685 0.42 -0.02 -25.98
N ARG A 686 0.28 -0.29 -27.29
CA ARG A 686 1.39 -0.38 -28.23
C ARG A 686 1.66 0.99 -28.88
N ALA A 687 2.70 1.69 -28.42
CA ALA A 687 3.31 2.77 -29.20
C ALA A 687 4.56 2.21 -29.90
N LEU A 688 4.50 2.10 -31.23
CA LEU A 688 5.59 1.51 -32.03
C LEU A 688 6.80 2.45 -32.16
N MET A 689 6.60 3.75 -32.00
CA MET A 689 7.66 4.75 -32.13
C MET A 689 7.48 5.81 -31.03
N ASN A 690 8.45 5.89 -30.12
CA ASN A 690 8.53 6.85 -29.03
C ASN A 690 9.88 7.54 -29.13
N PHE A 691 9.91 8.83 -29.44
CA PHE A 691 11.17 9.52 -29.75
C PHE A 691 11.08 11.02 -29.49
N VAL A 692 12.20 11.61 -29.09
CA VAL A 692 12.36 13.06 -28.99
C VAL A 692 12.92 13.58 -30.31
N VAL A 693 12.26 14.59 -30.87
CA VAL A 693 12.71 15.29 -32.09
C VAL A 693 13.33 16.62 -31.72
N ARG A 694 14.41 16.98 -32.41
CA ARG A 694 15.08 18.27 -32.31
C ARG A 694 15.01 19.02 -33.63
N TYR A 695 14.47 20.24 -33.61
CA TYR A 695 14.47 21.15 -34.76
C TYR A 695 15.41 22.32 -34.54
N ARG A 696 16.28 22.59 -35.52
CA ARG A 696 17.19 23.74 -35.55
C ARG A 696 17.29 24.35 -36.95
N PRO A 697 17.54 25.67 -37.08
CA PRO A 697 17.72 26.35 -38.36
C PRO A 697 18.84 25.79 -39.23
N ASP A 698 19.93 25.35 -38.61
CA ASP A 698 21.15 24.85 -39.25
C ASP A 698 21.15 23.33 -39.49
N GLU A 699 20.10 22.63 -39.04
CA GLU A 699 19.95 21.19 -39.18
C GLU A 699 18.65 20.88 -39.95
N GLN A 700 17.66 20.29 -39.27
CA GLN A 700 16.31 20.11 -39.79
C GLN A 700 15.37 21.13 -39.12
N PRO A 701 14.97 22.23 -39.80
CA PRO A 701 14.16 23.26 -39.17
C PRO A 701 12.65 22.97 -39.22
N SER A 702 12.20 22.08 -40.09
CA SER A 702 10.78 21.85 -40.37
C SER A 702 10.51 20.38 -40.72
N LEU A 703 9.23 20.03 -40.77
CA LEU A 703 8.79 18.71 -41.20
C LEU A 703 7.69 18.86 -42.26
N ARG A 704 7.93 18.29 -43.45
CA ARG A 704 7.00 18.36 -44.58
C ARG A 704 5.60 17.81 -44.24
N PRO A 705 4.54 18.22 -44.95
CA PRO A 705 3.20 17.66 -44.77
C PRO A 705 3.18 16.12 -44.85
N HIS A 706 2.57 15.47 -43.85
CA HIS A 706 2.47 14.01 -43.75
C HIS A 706 1.27 13.56 -42.89
N HIS A 707 0.97 12.27 -42.92
CA HIS A 707 0.17 11.57 -41.91
C HIS A 707 1.11 10.74 -41.03
N ASP A 708 0.73 10.54 -39.78
CA ASP A 708 1.44 9.63 -38.88
C ASP A 708 0.95 8.19 -39.07
N SER A 709 1.86 7.24 -38.91
CA SER A 709 1.54 5.79 -38.90
C SER A 709 0.94 5.35 -37.56
N SER A 710 -0.07 6.07 -37.06
CA SER A 710 -0.71 5.85 -35.77
C SER A 710 -2.24 5.99 -35.83
N THR A 711 -2.96 5.40 -34.87
CA THR A 711 -4.38 5.73 -34.68
C THR A 711 -4.50 7.17 -34.20
N TYR A 712 -3.80 7.50 -33.11
CA TYR A 712 -3.61 8.86 -32.62
C TYR A 712 -2.12 9.09 -32.34
N THR A 713 -1.72 10.36 -32.39
CA THR A 713 -0.37 10.81 -32.08
C THR A 713 -0.44 11.74 -30.89
N ILE A 714 0.53 11.59 -30.00
CA ILE A 714 0.80 12.59 -28.97
C ILE A 714 2.08 13.36 -29.28
N ASN A 715 2.06 14.65 -28.97
CA ASN A 715 3.17 15.57 -29.18
C ASN A 715 3.29 16.47 -27.94
N VAL A 716 4.28 16.19 -27.09
CA VAL A 716 4.56 16.95 -25.87
C VAL A 716 5.65 17.97 -26.18
N ALA A 717 5.38 19.25 -25.92
CA ALA A 717 6.41 20.27 -26.03
C ALA A 717 7.36 20.20 -24.83
N LEU A 718 8.66 20.23 -25.07
CA LEU A 718 9.66 20.10 -24.00
C LEU A 718 10.30 21.44 -23.63
N ASN A 719 10.28 22.44 -24.51
CA ASN A 719 10.86 23.76 -24.23
C ASN A 719 10.02 24.91 -24.81
N GLU A 720 10.36 26.15 -24.45
CA GLU A 720 9.48 27.31 -24.50
C GLU A 720 9.67 28.17 -25.76
N PRO A 721 8.61 28.43 -26.55
CA PRO A 721 8.67 29.35 -27.69
C PRO A 721 8.92 30.79 -27.21
N GLY A 722 9.73 31.53 -27.96
CA GLY A 722 10.13 32.91 -27.64
C GLY A 722 11.29 33.02 -26.65
N LYS A 723 11.58 31.95 -25.88
CA LYS A 723 12.73 31.86 -24.98
C LYS A 723 13.82 30.97 -25.55
N ASP A 724 13.48 29.73 -25.89
CA ASP A 724 14.44 28.71 -26.33
C ASP A 724 14.50 28.61 -27.87
N TYR A 725 13.43 28.99 -28.56
CA TYR A 725 13.34 29.02 -30.02
C TYR A 725 12.36 30.07 -30.55
N GLU A 726 12.53 30.51 -31.80
CA GLU A 726 11.56 31.34 -32.55
C GLU A 726 11.00 30.55 -33.75
N GLY A 727 9.76 30.87 -34.16
CA GLY A 727 9.04 30.10 -35.17
C GLY A 727 8.49 28.79 -34.63
N GLY A 728 8.41 27.76 -35.47
CA GLY A 728 7.93 26.44 -35.08
C GLY A 728 6.41 26.33 -34.95
N GLY A 729 5.96 25.22 -34.35
CA GLY A 729 4.55 24.85 -34.21
C GLY A 729 4.15 23.67 -35.08
N CYS A 730 2.84 23.46 -35.18
CA CYS A 730 2.22 22.44 -36.03
C CYS A 730 1.06 23.09 -36.82
N ARG A 731 0.95 22.80 -38.12
CA ARG A 731 -0.19 23.21 -38.94
C ARG A 731 -0.94 21.98 -39.42
N PHE A 732 -2.26 21.98 -39.21
CA PHE A 732 -3.17 20.97 -39.73
C PHE A 732 -3.83 21.51 -41.01
N LEU A 733 -3.37 21.03 -42.17
CA LEU A 733 -3.67 21.61 -43.47
C LEU A 733 -5.16 21.56 -43.80
N ARG A 734 -5.81 20.43 -43.48
CA ARG A 734 -7.25 20.22 -43.74
C ARG A 734 -8.17 21.21 -43.03
N TYR A 735 -7.72 21.79 -41.93
CA TYR A 735 -8.50 22.72 -41.12
C TYR A 735 -7.99 24.17 -41.21
N ASP A 736 -6.95 24.42 -42.02
CA ASP A 736 -6.14 25.64 -42.02
C ASP A 736 -5.84 26.18 -40.61
N CYS A 737 -5.57 25.24 -39.68
CA CYS A 737 -5.40 25.55 -38.26
C CYS A 737 -3.94 25.40 -37.86
N LYS A 738 -3.44 26.30 -37.01
CA LYS A 738 -2.05 26.34 -36.56
C LYS A 738 -1.98 26.39 -35.04
N VAL A 739 -1.11 25.56 -34.47
CA VAL A 739 -0.74 25.60 -33.04
C VAL A 739 0.70 26.09 -32.97
N LEU A 740 0.88 27.37 -32.60
CA LEU A 740 2.19 28.04 -32.61
C LEU A 740 2.84 28.09 -31.22
N GLN A 741 2.08 28.49 -30.22
CA GLN A 741 2.56 28.73 -28.86
C GLN A 741 2.46 27.45 -28.02
N SER A 742 3.35 26.49 -28.26
CA SER A 742 3.37 25.25 -27.49
C SER A 742 3.85 25.50 -26.05
N ARG A 743 3.24 24.85 -25.05
CA ARG A 743 3.53 25.02 -23.62
C ARG A 743 4.38 23.85 -23.14
N PRO A 744 5.55 24.06 -22.51
CA PRO A 744 6.36 22.97 -21.96
C PRO A 744 5.54 22.07 -21.04
N GLY A 745 5.65 20.75 -21.22
CA GLY A 745 4.94 19.74 -20.44
C GLY A 745 3.48 19.50 -20.84
N TRP A 746 2.96 20.26 -21.82
CA TRP A 746 1.64 20.05 -22.37
C TRP A 746 1.68 19.16 -23.63
N MET A 747 0.71 18.26 -23.71
CA MET A 747 0.56 17.24 -24.75
C MET A 747 -0.56 17.63 -25.72
N LEU A 748 -0.21 17.79 -27.00
CA LEU A 748 -1.19 17.77 -28.09
C LEU A 748 -1.54 16.32 -28.42
N MET A 749 -2.83 16.03 -28.58
CA MET A 749 -3.34 14.72 -28.99
C MET A 749 -4.26 14.89 -30.20
N HIS A 750 -3.93 14.23 -31.31
CA HIS A 750 -4.70 14.27 -32.55
C HIS A 750 -4.71 12.91 -33.26
N PRO A 751 -5.70 12.60 -34.12
CA PRO A 751 -5.67 11.43 -34.99
C PRO A 751 -4.40 11.40 -35.85
N GLY A 752 -3.82 10.22 -36.07
CA GLY A 752 -2.59 10.08 -36.86
C GLY A 752 -2.84 9.95 -38.36
N ARG A 753 -3.97 9.34 -38.74
CA ARG A 753 -4.33 9.03 -40.13
C ARG A 753 -5.54 9.80 -40.63
N LEU A 754 -5.60 9.96 -41.96
CA LEU A 754 -6.74 10.37 -42.78
C LEU A 754 -7.23 11.81 -42.57
N THR A 755 -7.46 12.22 -41.33
CA THR A 755 -8.10 13.49 -40.99
C THR A 755 -7.15 14.63 -40.64
N HIS A 756 -5.94 14.31 -40.19
CA HIS A 756 -5.01 15.29 -39.64
C HIS A 756 -3.69 15.30 -40.42
N PHE A 757 -3.81 15.55 -41.73
CA PHE A 757 -2.65 15.85 -42.56
C PHE A 757 -1.99 17.13 -42.06
N HIS A 758 -0.75 17.03 -41.62
CA HIS A 758 -0.11 18.09 -40.85
C HIS A 758 1.36 18.28 -41.21
N GLU A 759 1.89 19.47 -40.93
CA GLU A 759 3.29 19.85 -41.13
C GLU A 759 3.89 20.45 -39.86
N GLY A 760 5.19 20.23 -39.66
CA GLY A 760 5.98 20.90 -38.64
C GLY A 760 6.50 22.22 -39.19
N LEU A 761 6.02 23.34 -38.63
CA LEU A 761 6.40 24.67 -39.11
C LEU A 761 7.89 24.96 -38.83
N PRO A 762 8.56 25.78 -39.68
CA PRO A 762 9.99 26.05 -39.53
C PRO A 762 10.36 26.74 -38.21
N THR A 763 11.29 26.16 -37.47
CA THR A 763 12.05 26.84 -36.40
C THR A 763 13.07 27.78 -37.04
N THR A 764 12.96 29.08 -36.78
CA THR A 764 13.78 30.12 -37.43
C THR A 764 14.99 30.52 -36.60
N LYS A 765 14.99 30.25 -35.29
CA LYS A 765 16.09 30.53 -34.38
C LYS A 765 16.02 29.61 -33.16
N GLY A 766 17.17 29.32 -32.54
CA GLY A 766 17.25 28.47 -31.36
C GLY A 766 16.98 27.00 -31.66
N THR A 767 16.62 26.23 -30.63
CA THR A 767 16.38 24.79 -30.74
C THR A 767 15.03 24.44 -30.16
N ARG A 768 14.20 23.71 -30.92
CA ARG A 768 12.89 23.23 -30.45
C ARG A 768 12.92 21.73 -30.20
N TYR A 769 12.52 21.30 -29.01
CA TYR A 769 12.39 19.90 -28.64
C TYR A 769 10.92 19.50 -28.45
N ILE A 770 10.55 18.36 -29.00
CA ILE A 770 9.24 17.74 -28.78
C ILE A 770 9.39 16.24 -28.52
N MET A 771 8.59 15.70 -27.61
CA MET A 771 8.44 14.25 -27.44
C MET A 771 7.23 13.78 -28.24
N LYS A 772 7.45 12.89 -29.21
CA LYS A 772 6.39 12.30 -30.03
C LYS A 772 6.17 10.83 -29.68
N SER A 773 4.91 10.40 -29.68
CA SER A 773 4.57 8.97 -29.64
C SER A 773 3.46 8.64 -30.63
N LYS A 774 3.72 7.63 -31.46
CA LYS A 774 2.80 7.09 -32.46
C LYS A 774 2.09 5.87 -31.86
N THR A 775 0.89 6.09 -31.31
CA THR A 775 0.11 5.08 -30.57
C THR A 775 -0.90 4.35 -31.45
N ASN A 776 -0.85 3.02 -31.43
CA ASN A 776 -1.76 2.12 -32.15
C ASN A 776 -2.54 1.24 -31.18
N ARG A 777 -3.74 0.84 -31.58
CA ARG A 777 -4.50 -0.23 -30.93
C ARG A 777 -4.37 -1.51 -31.75
N LEU A 778 -4.13 -2.63 -31.08
CA LEU A 778 -4.54 -3.94 -31.59
C LEU A 778 -6.04 -4.07 -31.30
N ILE A 779 -6.89 -3.83 -32.29
CA ILE A 779 -8.32 -4.12 -32.17
C ILE A 779 -8.46 -5.62 -32.46
N LYS A 780 -8.63 -6.45 -31.42
CA LYS A 780 -9.30 -7.74 -31.64
C LYS A 780 -10.77 -7.43 -31.92
N TYR A 781 -11.26 -7.92 -33.07
CA TYR A 781 -12.62 -7.78 -33.59
C TYR A 781 -13.68 -7.79 -32.48
N ASP A 782 -14.44 -6.71 -32.33
CA ASP A 782 -15.75 -6.76 -31.69
C ASP A 782 -16.82 -6.55 -32.77
N PRO A 783 -17.43 -7.62 -33.30
CA PRO A 783 -18.54 -7.46 -34.23
C PRO A 783 -19.75 -6.92 -33.46
N VAL A 784 -20.25 -5.75 -33.84
CA VAL A 784 -21.63 -5.40 -33.52
C VAL A 784 -22.48 -6.28 -34.44
N PRO A 785 -23.24 -7.26 -33.92
CA PRO A 785 -23.87 -8.26 -34.78
C PRO A 785 -24.88 -7.58 -35.71
N THR A 786 -24.68 -7.77 -37.01
CA THR A 786 -25.59 -7.33 -38.07
C THR A 786 -26.03 -8.52 -38.91
N ASP A 787 -27.24 -8.47 -39.46
CA ASP A 787 -27.77 -9.49 -40.36
C ASP A 787 -27.15 -9.32 -41.76
N ASP A 788 -26.03 -10.01 -41.96
CA ASP A 788 -25.09 -9.75 -43.05
C ASP A 788 -24.89 -10.93 -44.01
N ILE A 789 -24.62 -10.61 -45.27
CA ILE A 789 -24.08 -11.56 -46.26
C ILE A 789 -22.72 -11.05 -46.70
N GLN A 790 -21.67 -11.85 -46.50
CA GLN A 790 -20.31 -11.49 -46.94
C GLN A 790 -20.22 -11.57 -48.46
N VAL A 791 -19.52 -10.62 -49.09
CA VAL A 791 -19.36 -10.59 -50.55
C VAL A 791 -18.61 -11.82 -51.08
N GLU A 792 -17.73 -12.42 -50.27
CA GLU A 792 -17.07 -13.68 -50.61
C GLU A 792 -18.08 -14.83 -50.75
N GLN A 793 -19.13 -14.88 -49.92
CA GLN A 793 -20.12 -15.97 -49.92
C GLN A 793 -20.93 -16.03 -51.22
N VAL A 794 -20.98 -14.93 -51.97
CA VAL A 794 -21.69 -14.83 -53.25
C VAL A 794 -20.74 -14.80 -54.47
N GLY A 795 -19.44 -15.04 -54.26
CA GLY A 795 -18.45 -15.18 -55.33
C GLY A 795 -18.11 -13.88 -56.08
N PHE A 796 -18.31 -12.71 -55.44
CA PHE A 796 -18.18 -11.40 -56.07
C PHE A 796 -16.98 -10.57 -55.55
N TYR A 797 -16.10 -11.19 -54.76
CA TYR A 797 -15.01 -10.50 -54.07
C TYR A 797 -14.00 -9.83 -55.02
N ASP A 798 -13.51 -10.55 -56.03
CA ASP A 798 -12.49 -10.03 -56.95
C ASP A 798 -13.01 -8.84 -57.76
N GLN A 799 -14.26 -8.92 -58.22
CA GLN A 799 -14.92 -7.84 -58.94
C GLN A 799 -15.15 -6.63 -58.02
N TRP A 800 -15.47 -6.88 -56.74
CA TRP A 800 -15.62 -5.83 -55.75
C TRP A 800 -14.30 -5.13 -55.43
N MET A 801 -13.21 -5.87 -55.26
CA MET A 801 -11.88 -5.27 -55.04
C MET A 801 -11.43 -4.44 -56.25
N ALA A 802 -11.70 -4.91 -57.47
CA ALA A 802 -11.45 -4.13 -58.69
C ALA A 802 -12.30 -2.84 -58.72
N PHE A 803 -13.56 -2.90 -58.28
CA PHE A 803 -14.42 -1.72 -58.15
C PHE A 803 -13.87 -0.71 -57.13
N LEU A 804 -13.46 -1.18 -55.95
CA LEU A 804 -12.85 -0.33 -54.92
C LEU A 804 -11.61 0.38 -55.47
N TYR A 805 -10.74 -0.36 -56.13
CA TYR A 805 -9.51 0.19 -56.70
C TYR A 805 -9.78 1.20 -57.82
N GLN A 806 -10.65 0.86 -58.77
CA GLN A 806 -10.86 1.68 -59.95
C GLN A 806 -11.71 2.94 -59.69
N TYR A 807 -12.68 2.86 -58.77
CA TYR A 807 -13.68 3.91 -58.59
C TYR A 807 -13.70 4.53 -57.20
N VAL A 808 -13.44 3.77 -56.13
CA VAL A 808 -13.48 4.29 -54.76
C VAL A 808 -12.15 4.94 -54.36
N THR A 809 -11.01 4.34 -54.70
CA THR A 809 -9.68 4.90 -54.39
C THR A 809 -9.48 6.32 -54.96
N PRO A 810 -9.85 6.65 -56.22
CA PRO A 810 -9.74 8.02 -56.72
C PRO A 810 -10.61 9.03 -55.96
N LEU A 811 -11.81 8.61 -55.51
CA LEU A 811 -12.69 9.44 -54.68
C LEU A 811 -12.09 9.64 -53.29
N GLN A 812 -11.54 8.58 -52.69
CA GLN A 812 -10.84 8.64 -51.41
C GLN A 812 -9.65 9.60 -51.48
N GLN A 813 -8.81 9.51 -52.52
CA GLN A 813 -7.64 10.40 -52.70
C GLN A 813 -8.05 11.86 -52.84
N LYS A 814 -9.18 12.13 -53.49
CA LYS A 814 -9.74 13.48 -53.60
C LYS A 814 -10.26 14.02 -52.28
N VAL A 815 -10.84 13.18 -51.43
CA VAL A 815 -11.45 13.57 -50.14
C VAL A 815 -10.41 13.62 -49.01
N PHE A 816 -9.44 12.71 -49.02
CA PHE A 816 -8.45 12.50 -47.99
C PHE A 816 -7.03 12.59 -48.57
N GLU A 817 -6.60 13.83 -48.81
CA GLU A 817 -5.29 14.14 -49.36
C GLU A 817 -4.14 13.52 -48.53
N GLY A 818 -3.12 13.01 -49.23
CA GLY A 818 -1.91 12.46 -48.63
C GLY A 818 -2.01 11.03 -48.09
N HIS A 819 -3.18 10.37 -48.17
CA HIS A 819 -3.31 8.95 -47.84
C HIS A 819 -3.46 8.10 -49.11
N VAL A 820 -2.48 7.24 -49.37
CA VAL A 820 -2.46 6.31 -50.51
C VAL A 820 -1.97 4.95 -50.03
N ARG A 821 -2.81 3.92 -50.15
CA ARG A 821 -2.45 2.51 -49.99
C ARG A 821 -2.66 1.80 -51.31
N GLU A 822 -1.60 1.22 -51.86
CA GLU A 822 -1.62 0.51 -53.14
C GLU A 822 -1.09 -0.91 -53.00
N PRO A 823 -1.88 -1.95 -53.35
CA PRO A 823 -3.30 -1.89 -53.69
C PRO A 823 -4.20 -1.58 -52.46
N PRO A 824 -5.40 -1.01 -52.65
CA PRO A 824 -6.37 -0.84 -51.57
C PRO A 824 -6.78 -2.21 -51.04
N TYR A 825 -6.98 -2.31 -49.73
CA TYR A 825 -7.36 -3.56 -49.09
C TYR A 825 -8.61 -3.35 -48.26
N ALA A 826 -9.69 -4.08 -48.54
CA ALA A 826 -10.88 -4.06 -47.70
C ALA A 826 -10.96 -5.36 -46.90
N GLY A 827 -10.76 -5.28 -45.58
CA GLY A 827 -10.73 -6.45 -44.71
C GLY A 827 -12.09 -6.98 -44.29
N ALA A 828 -13.18 -6.29 -44.65
CA ALA A 828 -14.55 -6.80 -44.55
C ALA A 828 -15.44 -6.14 -45.62
N ASN A 829 -16.24 -6.95 -46.32
CA ASN A 829 -17.15 -6.52 -47.37
C ASN A 829 -18.47 -7.28 -47.23
N PHE A 830 -19.54 -6.59 -46.87
CA PHE A 830 -20.81 -7.25 -46.58
C PHE A 830 -22.01 -6.37 -46.89
N VAL A 831 -23.13 -7.03 -47.19
CA VAL A 831 -24.43 -6.38 -47.30
C VAL A 831 -25.16 -6.51 -45.98
N VAL A 832 -25.55 -5.39 -45.38
CA VAL A 832 -26.33 -5.34 -44.15
C VAL A 832 -27.81 -5.21 -44.47
N ARG A 833 -28.64 -6.01 -43.79
CA ARG A 833 -30.10 -5.94 -43.85
C ARG A 833 -30.69 -5.39 -42.55
N TYR A 834 -31.30 -4.21 -42.60
CA TYR A 834 -32.05 -3.64 -41.48
C TYR A 834 -33.56 -3.84 -41.67
N ARG A 835 -34.19 -4.63 -40.80
CA ARG A 835 -35.66 -4.80 -40.76
C ARG A 835 -36.23 -4.10 -39.53
N TRP A 836 -37.34 -3.40 -39.71
CA TRP A 836 -38.01 -2.66 -38.64
C TRP A 836 -38.44 -3.54 -37.45
N ASP A 837 -38.68 -4.84 -37.68
CA ASP A 837 -39.18 -5.80 -36.70
C ASP A 837 -38.10 -6.68 -36.04
N VAL A 838 -36.85 -6.61 -36.50
CA VAL A 838 -35.76 -7.45 -35.99
C VAL A 838 -34.51 -6.65 -35.63
N GLN A 839 -33.86 -6.06 -36.64
CA GLN A 839 -32.68 -5.22 -36.45
C GLN A 839 -32.90 -3.90 -37.16
N ALA A 840 -33.62 -2.99 -36.49
CA ALA A 840 -34.02 -1.72 -37.08
C ALA A 840 -32.90 -0.67 -37.07
N ALA A 841 -31.97 -0.76 -36.13
CA ALA A 841 -30.98 0.26 -35.79
C ALA A 841 -29.63 -0.37 -35.41
N LEU A 842 -28.60 0.46 -35.26
CA LEU A 842 -27.29 0.05 -34.75
C LEU A 842 -26.85 1.05 -33.66
N ARG A 843 -26.41 0.55 -32.51
CA ARG A 843 -25.96 1.38 -31.39
C ARG A 843 -24.73 2.24 -31.75
N PRO A 844 -24.39 3.30 -31.02
CA PRO A 844 -23.16 4.07 -31.23
C PRO A 844 -21.90 3.20 -31.22
N HIS A 845 -21.09 3.30 -32.28
CA HIS A 845 -19.83 2.56 -32.46
C HIS A 845 -18.85 3.33 -33.37
N CYS A 846 -17.64 2.81 -33.50
CA CYS A 846 -16.65 3.17 -34.52
C CYS A 846 -16.30 1.91 -35.31
N ASP A 847 -15.92 2.06 -36.57
CA ASP A 847 -15.55 0.95 -37.44
C ASP A 847 -14.08 0.56 -37.28
N SER A 848 -13.78 -0.68 -37.65
CA SER A 848 -12.40 -1.22 -37.64
C SER A 848 -11.60 -0.86 -38.90
N SER A 849 -12.02 0.15 -39.66
CA SER A 849 -11.42 0.59 -40.93
C SER A 849 -10.61 1.89 -40.80
N THR A 850 -9.75 2.21 -41.77
CA THR A 850 -9.25 3.59 -41.89
C THR A 850 -10.40 4.50 -42.33
N TYR A 851 -11.15 4.07 -43.34
CA TYR A 851 -12.41 4.66 -43.76
C TYR A 851 -13.42 3.59 -44.16
N THR A 852 -14.69 3.90 -43.94
CA THR A 852 -15.82 3.04 -44.30
C THR A 852 -16.57 3.66 -45.46
N ILE A 853 -16.99 2.80 -46.38
CA ILE A 853 -17.98 3.17 -47.40
C ILE A 853 -19.29 2.43 -47.16
N ASN A 854 -20.39 3.15 -47.35
CA ASN A 854 -21.75 2.65 -47.26
C ASN A 854 -22.49 2.99 -48.55
N ILE A 855 -23.04 2.02 -49.26
CA ILE A 855 -23.83 2.23 -50.48
C ILE A 855 -25.26 1.78 -50.25
N ALA A 856 -26.23 2.67 -50.47
CA ALA A 856 -27.64 2.31 -50.38
C ALA A 856 -28.04 1.43 -51.57
N LEU A 857 -28.62 0.25 -51.28
CA LEU A 857 -29.03 -0.72 -52.30
C LEU A 857 -30.53 -0.65 -52.65
N ASN A 858 -31.34 0.05 -51.85
CA ASN A 858 -32.77 0.28 -52.10
C ASN A 858 -33.24 1.67 -51.61
N GLN A 859 -34.45 2.10 -52.01
CA GLN A 859 -34.90 3.49 -51.93
C GLN A 859 -35.68 3.83 -50.64
N PRO A 860 -35.28 4.87 -49.88
CA PRO A 860 -36.09 5.38 -48.77
C PRO A 860 -37.39 6.01 -49.28
N GLY A 861 -38.48 5.86 -48.53
CA GLY A 861 -39.83 6.33 -48.87
C GLY A 861 -40.58 5.46 -49.89
N LYS A 862 -39.92 4.44 -50.46
CA LYS A 862 -40.52 3.46 -51.38
C LYS A 862 -40.37 2.04 -50.85
N ASP A 863 -39.15 1.64 -50.52
CA ASP A 863 -38.83 0.27 -50.08
C ASP A 863 -38.74 0.15 -48.54
N TYR A 864 -38.46 1.27 -47.86
CA TYR A 864 -38.43 1.39 -46.39
C TYR A 864 -38.68 2.84 -45.93
N GLU A 865 -39.05 3.03 -44.67
CA GLU A 865 -39.14 4.34 -44.00
C GLU A 865 -38.18 4.42 -42.80
N GLY A 866 -37.78 5.65 -42.44
CA GLY A 866 -36.76 5.87 -41.41
C GLY A 866 -35.35 5.52 -41.89
N GLY A 867 -34.49 5.11 -40.96
CA GLY A 867 -33.11 4.74 -41.25
C GLY A 867 -32.16 5.93 -41.41
N GLY A 868 -30.91 5.62 -41.78
CA GLY A 868 -29.82 6.59 -41.90
C GLY A 868 -28.70 6.32 -40.91
N VAL A 869 -27.79 7.27 -40.79
CA VAL A 869 -26.69 7.26 -39.82
C VAL A 869 -26.63 8.59 -39.10
N HIS A 870 -26.36 8.57 -37.80
CA HIS A 870 -26.11 9.76 -37.00
C HIS A 870 -24.67 9.74 -36.50
N PHE A 871 -23.91 10.79 -36.81
CA PHE A 871 -22.55 10.99 -36.31
C PHE A 871 -22.61 11.81 -35.02
N THR A 872 -22.43 11.11 -33.90
CA THR A 872 -22.66 11.64 -32.55
C THR A 872 -21.83 12.89 -32.26
N ARG A 873 -20.54 12.87 -32.65
CA ARG A 873 -19.60 13.96 -32.39
C ARG A 873 -19.92 15.24 -33.14
N TYR A 874 -20.34 15.11 -34.39
CA TYR A 874 -20.67 16.25 -35.26
C TYR A 874 -22.14 16.67 -35.15
N LYS A 875 -22.94 15.98 -34.32
CA LYS A 875 -24.38 16.19 -34.17
C LYS A 875 -25.09 16.27 -35.53
N CYS A 876 -24.66 15.45 -36.48
CA CYS A 876 -25.18 15.45 -37.85
C CYS A 876 -25.76 14.09 -38.21
N SER A 877 -26.83 14.09 -39.00
CA SER A 877 -27.50 12.87 -39.47
C SER A 877 -27.57 12.86 -40.98
N VAL A 878 -27.30 11.70 -41.57
CA VAL A 878 -27.53 11.42 -42.99
C VAL A 878 -28.72 10.48 -43.09
N THR A 879 -29.91 11.04 -43.33
CA THR A 879 -31.18 10.32 -43.43
C THR A 879 -31.67 10.16 -44.87
N ASP A 880 -31.26 11.05 -45.78
CA ASP A 880 -31.59 10.99 -47.21
C ASP A 880 -30.56 10.14 -48.00
N SER A 881 -30.57 8.82 -47.75
CA SER A 881 -29.69 7.88 -48.45
C SER A 881 -30.12 7.70 -49.91
N ARG A 882 -29.30 8.13 -50.87
CA ARG A 882 -29.60 8.03 -52.30
C ARG A 882 -29.22 6.66 -52.85
N LEU A 883 -30.12 6.00 -53.56
CA LEU A 883 -29.87 4.70 -54.20
C LEU A 883 -28.61 4.76 -55.09
N GLY A 884 -27.66 3.85 -54.86
CA GLY A 884 -26.41 3.75 -55.62
C GLY A 884 -25.34 4.79 -55.29
N TRP A 885 -25.58 5.69 -54.33
CA TRP A 885 -24.57 6.66 -53.88
C TRP A 885 -23.69 6.07 -52.78
N VAL A 886 -22.41 6.43 -52.80
CA VAL A 886 -21.45 6.07 -51.76
C VAL A 886 -21.43 7.16 -50.69
N LEU A 887 -21.72 6.77 -49.44
CA LEU A 887 -21.39 7.54 -48.25
C LEU A 887 -20.03 7.06 -47.74
N MET A 888 -19.02 7.93 -47.79
CA MET A 888 -17.66 7.66 -47.31
C MET A 888 -17.39 8.48 -46.04
N HIS A 889 -16.93 7.82 -44.97
CA HIS A 889 -16.52 8.50 -43.74
C HIS A 889 -15.32 7.80 -43.08
N PRO A 890 -14.51 8.52 -42.27
CA PRO A 890 -13.50 7.90 -41.43
C PRO A 890 -14.12 6.79 -40.56
N GLY A 891 -13.41 5.67 -40.42
CA GLY A 891 -13.87 4.56 -39.59
C GLY A 891 -13.64 4.78 -38.10
N ARG A 892 -12.60 5.56 -37.73
CA ARG A 892 -12.06 5.63 -36.36
C ARG A 892 -11.99 7.04 -35.79
N LEU A 893 -11.93 7.11 -34.44
CA LEU A 893 -11.73 8.25 -33.53
C LEU A 893 -12.68 9.45 -33.70
N THR A 894 -12.72 10.01 -34.90
CA THR A 894 -13.40 11.26 -35.26
C THR A 894 -14.89 11.04 -35.56
N HIS A 895 -15.26 9.87 -36.09
CA HIS A 895 -16.60 9.62 -36.64
C HIS A 895 -17.35 8.48 -35.92
N GLN A 896 -17.46 8.56 -34.59
CA GLN A 896 -18.38 7.69 -33.84
C GLN A 896 -19.81 7.92 -34.37
N HIS A 897 -20.50 6.85 -34.71
CA HIS A 897 -21.80 6.91 -35.36
C HIS A 897 -22.74 5.80 -34.90
N GLN A 898 -24.04 6.00 -35.15
CA GLN A 898 -25.09 5.03 -34.87
C GLN A 898 -26.02 4.89 -36.08
N GLY A 899 -26.53 3.68 -36.32
CA GLY A 899 -27.56 3.42 -37.31
C GLY A 899 -28.92 3.87 -36.80
N LEU A 900 -29.55 4.81 -37.49
CA LEU A 900 -30.89 5.29 -37.12
C LEU A 900 -31.95 4.20 -37.39
N PRO A 901 -33.03 4.15 -36.60
CA PRO A 901 -34.04 3.10 -36.72
C PRO A 901 -34.80 3.17 -38.06
N THR A 902 -34.85 2.04 -38.75
CA THR A 902 -35.78 1.77 -39.85
C THR A 902 -37.16 1.51 -39.24
N THR A 903 -38.15 2.34 -39.56
CA THR A 903 -39.48 2.31 -38.91
C THR A 903 -40.50 1.48 -39.68
N ASN A 904 -40.26 1.22 -40.96
CA ASN A 904 -41.12 0.40 -41.81
C ASN A 904 -40.31 -0.17 -43.00
N GLY A 905 -40.67 -1.34 -43.52
CA GLY A 905 -39.97 -2.00 -44.63
C GLY A 905 -38.57 -2.54 -44.28
N THR A 906 -37.77 -2.86 -45.30
CA THR A 906 -36.41 -3.42 -45.14
C THR A 906 -35.40 -2.55 -45.85
N ARG A 907 -34.37 -2.09 -45.15
CA ARG A 907 -33.27 -1.27 -45.70
C ARG A 907 -32.04 -2.15 -45.96
N TYR A 908 -31.46 -2.03 -47.15
CA TYR A 908 -30.23 -2.73 -47.54
C TYR A 908 -29.10 -1.74 -47.82
N ILE A 909 -27.93 -1.99 -47.24
CA ILE A 909 -26.71 -1.23 -47.54
C ILE A 909 -25.54 -2.17 -47.80
N MET A 910 -24.67 -1.80 -48.73
CA MET A 910 -23.37 -2.45 -48.95
C MET A 910 -22.30 -1.69 -48.18
N VAL A 911 -21.57 -2.39 -47.33
CA VAL A 911 -20.55 -1.84 -46.43
C VAL A 911 -19.19 -2.44 -46.75
N SER A 912 -18.17 -1.58 -46.86
CA SER A 912 -16.78 -2.02 -46.94
C SER A 912 -15.91 -1.29 -45.92
N PHE A 913 -15.18 -2.08 -45.13
CA PHE A 913 -14.15 -1.59 -44.23
C PHE A 913 -12.82 -1.55 -44.97
N VAL A 914 -12.42 -0.35 -45.38
CA VAL A 914 -11.25 -0.16 -46.24
C VAL A 914 -10.04 0.27 -45.42
N ASP A 915 -8.92 -0.34 -45.79
CA ASP A 915 -7.60 -0.26 -45.17
C ASP A 915 -7.63 -0.44 -43.64
N PRO A 916 -8.23 -1.53 -43.10
CA PRO A 916 -8.13 -1.83 -41.69
C PRO A 916 -6.67 -2.09 -41.30
N ASP A 917 -6.32 -1.75 -40.05
CA ASP A 917 -5.05 -2.18 -39.48
C ASP A 917 -5.00 -3.70 -39.41
N VAL A 918 -3.90 -4.27 -39.92
CA VAL A 918 -3.55 -5.69 -39.80
C VAL A 918 -2.74 -5.89 -38.51
#